data_AF-A0A9E5BDF8-F1
#
_entry.id   AF-A0A9E5BDF8-F1
#
_cell.length_a   1.000
_cell.length_b   1.000
_cell.length_c   1.000
_cell.angle_alpha   90.00
_cell.angle_beta   90.00
_cell.angle_gamma   90.00
#
_symmetry.space_group_name_H-M   'P 1'
#
loop_
_entity.id
_entity.type
_entity.pdbx_description
1 polymer ?
#
loop_
_entity_poly.entity_id
_entity_poly.type
_entity_poly.pdbx_seq_one_letter_code
_entity_poly.pdbx_strand_id
1 'polypeptide(L)'
;MNVSFRRARHSLGVLLATAVFFASCGGGGDDRSRNVETIAGTACAKKGSTKTVSKLNYVCGVAPAGNVWFTVVGKLTTKGGKSCKPLGQFEAAKTRVCGTVKKTNIWVKVAPLPVAVPGIGETTVPATTLPDGDTQTTAPTAPTTTAPSTATQEAARGLNEVARALAPAPEPKTVDELVALLVPRPVETQAVRLVPTSIDVKGGAPKVANGSTFAVPLSATVLDQDNKPLAVEGNTVVATISRPDASLTKAVAVTDAQGIATFADLRVDGLAGPAVITVTADFGASVDIPVEVTAGPAVKISVLNHPTQIIVSENLPTDPIAVLLDKDGNQVAEAGVEITAVLEGSTRDRQDGSTPLATAKTDATGIARFADLKINVQLNSPAGVDAKILYSVPSNSAIDFGAVDVTLAPGSPNDLAIVTQPSSSGRAGIPLETQPVVRIVDANGNPVAKKGISVVAEFVCGRSCPGDGQSGSSQTVVTDENGVARFTELTMRGLAGAFLVRYSASDYESGFSAGQGSGYVNVTPGYAAAIAVERSTAIFSYGVSVDSAFDLVAVDAWGNIADDFNESLEVATSRNIDFAIPTPSRFKDGQLTLRNVTLKGPAGTVDYTFRAGRVSSTPQILSLSAGAPAKMEILTRPGTISSDATLTTPLAVQILDGGGNAVNVSNLPVFLSTSGSNPLNEFKGLGSVPAVSDSITVVAGAAQSVRLLTSSSVQARSGISLTSQPALQLIDAAGNDAAQASVEVRARGTLSCADHNSEFRNSTVRSDNTGRVSYSTLTITGKACGYSVEFCPSGGTCGGRLSVTLSAGDPAALDIVTQPSGAVNRKVLTTQPSVRVLDSKGNPVVQSGLPISATLDGRTTDAKTAADGVATF
;
A
#
# COMPACT_ATOMS: atom_id res chain seq x y z
N MET A 1 -55.98 -27.58 40.40
CA MET A 1 -57.36 -27.15 40.07
C MET A 1 -57.29 -25.86 39.25
N ASN A 2 -58.22 -25.75 38.30
CA ASN A 2 -58.22 -24.96 37.07
C ASN A 2 -58.17 -23.42 37.17
N VAL A 3 -57.98 -22.83 35.96
CA VAL A 3 -58.36 -21.50 35.40
C VAL A 3 -57.11 -20.63 35.13
N SER A 4 -56.49 -20.52 33.93
CA SER A 4 -56.90 -20.14 32.54
C SER A 4 -57.46 -18.71 32.42
N PHE A 5 -57.09 -17.80 31.49
CA PHE A 5 -56.80 -17.94 30.05
C PHE A 5 -56.18 -16.63 29.45
N ARG A 6 -55.59 -16.80 28.25
CA ARG A 6 -55.23 -15.87 27.13
C ARG A 6 -53.71 -15.64 26.97
N ARG A 7 -53.00 -16.41 26.12
CA ARG A 7 -52.84 -16.37 24.62
C ARG A 7 -52.39 -14.98 24.14
N ALA A 8 -51.32 -14.81 23.34
CA ALA A 8 -50.58 -15.68 22.41
C ALA A 8 -49.07 -15.28 22.43
N ARG A 9 -48.06 -16.17 22.45
CA ARG A 9 -47.58 -17.11 21.41
C ARG A 9 -47.40 -16.42 20.04
N HIS A 10 -46.27 -16.47 19.34
CA HIS A 10 -45.09 -17.37 19.36
C HIS A 10 -44.07 -16.76 18.36
N SER A 11 -42.77 -17.03 18.33
CA SER A 11 -42.03 -18.19 18.85
C SER A 11 -40.52 -17.97 18.64
N LEU A 12 -39.78 -18.38 19.69
CA LEU A 12 -38.50 -19.12 19.72
C LEU A 12 -37.26 -18.45 19.07
N GLY A 13 -36.16 -18.19 19.79
CA GLY A 13 -35.62 -18.89 20.96
C GLY A 13 -34.82 -20.13 20.53
N VAL A 14 -33.73 -20.54 21.16
CA VAL A 14 -33.02 -20.12 22.37
C VAL A 14 -31.61 -20.76 22.33
N LEU A 15 -30.76 -20.27 23.24
CA LEU A 15 -29.87 -21.06 24.12
C LEU A 15 -28.43 -21.42 23.69
N LEU A 16 -27.56 -20.88 24.53
CA LEU A 16 -26.57 -21.53 25.39
C LEU A 16 -25.22 -21.99 24.82
N ALA A 17 -24.20 -21.52 25.56
CA ALA A 17 -22.81 -21.88 25.55
C ALA A 17 -22.55 -23.36 25.83
N THR A 18 -21.47 -23.90 25.27
CA THR A 18 -20.43 -24.64 26.03
C THR A 18 -19.17 -24.82 25.19
N ALA A 19 -18.03 -24.78 25.87
CA ALA A 19 -16.68 -24.92 25.34
C ALA A 19 -16.38 -26.37 24.90
N VAL A 20 -15.52 -26.53 23.90
CA VAL A 20 -14.85 -27.80 23.59
C VAL A 20 -13.35 -27.54 23.38
N PHE A 21 -12.56 -28.18 24.23
CA PHE A 21 -11.11 -28.35 24.10
C PHE A 21 -10.80 -29.33 22.96
N PHE A 22 -9.72 -29.08 22.21
CA PHE A 22 -8.92 -30.15 21.62
C PHE A 22 -7.43 -29.86 21.85
N ALA A 23 -6.79 -30.80 22.54
CA ALA A 23 -5.35 -30.97 22.58
C ALA A 23 -4.95 -32.02 21.53
N SER A 24 -3.79 -31.85 20.89
CA SER A 24 -3.06 -32.90 20.18
C SER A 24 -1.56 -32.58 20.22
N CYS A 25 -0.77 -33.60 20.54
CA CYS A 25 0.66 -33.60 20.84
C CYS A 25 1.47 -34.33 19.75
N GLY A 26 2.75 -33.92 19.60
CA GLY A 26 3.90 -34.70 19.09
C GLY A 26 4.28 -34.41 17.64
N GLY A 27 5.52 -34.12 17.24
CA GLY A 27 6.86 -33.97 17.88
C GLY A 27 7.89 -33.92 16.72
N GLY A 28 9.10 -33.37 16.75
CA GLY A 28 9.90 -32.57 17.68
C GLY A 28 11.04 -31.90 16.89
N GLY A 29 11.77 -30.95 17.49
CA GLY A 29 12.97 -30.33 16.91
C GLY A 29 13.07 -28.82 17.12
N ASP A 30 13.65 -28.45 18.26
CA ASP A 30 14.41 -27.25 18.62
C ASP A 30 13.99 -25.82 18.21
N ASP A 31 13.66 -25.09 19.28
CA ASP A 31 14.04 -23.72 19.67
C ASP A 31 13.62 -22.47 18.86
N ARG A 32 12.89 -21.61 19.61
CA ARG A 32 12.77 -20.14 19.49
C ARG A 32 11.90 -19.55 18.37
N SER A 33 10.65 -19.99 18.23
CA SER A 33 9.65 -19.14 17.58
C SER A 33 8.21 -19.46 18.01
N ARG A 34 7.53 -18.42 18.52
CA ARG A 34 6.06 -18.20 18.62
C ARG A 34 5.35 -18.57 19.94
N ASN A 35 4.99 -17.54 20.71
CA ASN A 35 3.61 -17.01 20.77
C ASN A 35 3.48 -16.01 21.94
N VAL A 36 3.67 -14.72 21.68
CA VAL A 36 3.02 -13.68 22.48
C VAL A 36 1.82 -13.21 21.69
N GLU A 37 0.63 -13.57 22.16
CA GLU A 37 -0.63 -13.05 21.66
C GLU A 37 -0.60 -11.52 21.78
N THR A 38 -0.38 -10.85 20.65
CA THR A 38 -0.27 -9.39 20.60
C THR A 38 -1.67 -8.81 20.58
N ILE A 39 -2.11 -8.20 21.68
CA ILE A 39 -3.46 -7.64 21.81
C ILE A 39 -3.66 -6.29 21.09
N ALA A 40 -2.70 -5.84 20.30
CA ALA A 40 -2.78 -4.58 19.57
C ALA A 40 -3.94 -4.62 18.56
N GLY A 41 -4.76 -3.57 18.51
CA GLY A 41 -5.95 -3.49 17.67
C GLY A 41 -7.22 -4.12 18.27
N THR A 42 -7.13 -4.82 19.41
CA THR A 42 -8.33 -5.32 20.12
C THR A 42 -9.01 -4.21 20.93
N ALA A 43 -10.32 -4.36 21.19
CA ALA A 43 -11.13 -3.37 21.89
C ALA A 43 -10.70 -3.17 23.36
N CYS A 44 -10.76 -1.93 23.85
CA CYS A 44 -10.44 -1.57 25.23
C CYS A 44 -11.57 -0.74 25.88
N ALA A 45 -11.87 -1.05 27.15
CA ALA A 45 -13.01 -0.42 27.83
C ALA A 45 -12.76 1.03 28.28
N LYS A 46 -11.51 1.38 28.65
CA LYS A 46 -11.19 2.67 29.30
C LYS A 46 -10.12 3.45 28.56
N LYS A 47 -10.51 4.60 27.98
CA LYS A 47 -9.62 5.53 27.25
C LYS A 47 -8.42 5.94 28.09
N GLY A 48 -7.22 5.84 27.52
CA GLY A 48 -5.95 6.18 28.17
C GLY A 48 -5.46 5.21 29.24
N SER A 49 -6.13 4.06 29.46
CA SER A 49 -5.60 3.01 30.33
C SER A 49 -4.35 2.36 29.73
N THR A 50 -3.46 1.86 30.59
CA THR A 50 -2.24 1.16 30.20
C THR A 50 -2.25 -0.27 30.74
N LYS A 51 -1.69 -1.21 29.97
CA LYS A 51 -1.61 -2.64 30.33
C LYS A 51 -0.28 -3.22 29.88
N THR A 52 0.25 -4.18 30.61
CA THR A 52 1.45 -4.94 30.22
C THR A 52 1.07 -6.40 30.04
N VAL A 53 1.41 -6.99 28.90
CA VAL A 53 1.17 -8.42 28.60
C VAL A 53 2.46 -8.99 28.01
N SER A 54 2.97 -10.09 28.58
CA SER A 54 4.16 -10.82 28.10
C SER A 54 5.34 -9.92 27.71
N LYS A 55 5.70 -8.99 28.61
CA LYS A 55 6.79 -7.99 28.49
C LYS A 55 6.55 -6.83 27.50
N LEU A 56 5.42 -6.80 26.79
CA LEU A 56 5.01 -5.68 25.94
C LEU A 56 4.02 -4.75 26.68
N ASN A 57 4.17 -3.44 26.48
CA ASN A 57 3.32 -2.42 27.07
C ASN A 57 2.31 -1.92 26.04
N TYR A 58 1.08 -1.64 26.49
CA TYR A 58 -0.03 -1.19 25.65
C TYR A 58 -0.73 0.02 26.27
N VAL A 59 -1.29 0.89 25.43
CA VAL A 59 -2.11 2.04 25.82
C VAL A 59 -3.39 2.11 25.00
N CYS A 60 -4.51 2.35 25.65
CA CYS A 60 -5.83 2.40 25.00
C CYS A 60 -6.08 3.78 24.36
N GLY A 61 -6.25 3.82 23.03
CA GLY A 61 -6.50 5.02 22.25
C GLY A 61 -7.85 4.98 21.50
N VAL A 62 -8.34 6.13 21.08
CA VAL A 62 -9.59 6.28 20.32
C VAL A 62 -9.29 6.11 18.82
N ALA A 63 -9.93 5.13 18.18
CA ALA A 63 -9.89 4.91 16.73
C ALA A 63 -11.32 5.01 16.13
N PRO A 64 -11.47 5.14 14.80
CA PRO A 64 -12.78 5.32 14.14
C PRO A 64 -13.80 4.20 14.43
N ALA A 65 -13.33 2.97 14.68
CA ALA A 65 -14.16 1.79 14.98
C ALA A 65 -14.37 1.53 16.48
N GLY A 66 -13.88 2.40 17.37
CA GLY A 66 -13.95 2.22 18.82
C GLY A 66 -12.60 2.41 19.52
N ASN A 67 -12.58 2.23 20.84
CA ASN A 67 -11.34 2.33 21.61
C ASN A 67 -10.53 1.03 21.44
N VAL A 68 -9.26 1.13 21.07
CA VAL A 68 -8.39 -0.03 20.81
C VAL A 68 -7.02 0.08 21.51
N TRP A 69 -6.38 -1.07 21.74
CA TRP A 69 -5.03 -1.13 22.31
C TRP A 69 -3.96 -0.81 21.27
N PHE A 70 -3.04 0.11 21.61
CA PHE A 70 -1.84 0.42 20.83
C PHE A 70 -0.60 -0.11 21.54
N THR A 71 0.34 -0.71 20.80
CA THR A 71 1.62 -1.16 21.35
C THR A 71 2.52 0.03 21.63
N VAL A 72 3.07 0.11 22.83
CA VAL A 72 3.99 1.18 23.25
C VAL A 72 5.41 0.86 22.77
N VAL A 73 6.05 1.83 22.12
CA VAL A 73 7.43 1.71 21.66
C VAL A 73 8.37 2.16 22.77
N GLY A 74 9.00 1.20 23.46
CA GLY A 74 9.96 1.44 24.55
C GLY A 74 9.40 1.27 25.97
N LYS A 75 10.11 1.81 26.97
CA LYS A 75 9.72 1.70 28.38
C LYS A 75 8.58 2.67 28.73
N LEU A 76 7.55 2.16 29.41
CA LEU A 76 6.46 2.99 29.93
C LEU A 76 6.92 3.75 31.19
N THR A 77 7.38 4.99 31.03
CA THR A 77 7.93 5.82 32.13
C THR A 77 7.35 7.24 32.11
N THR A 78 7.28 7.88 33.29
CA THR A 78 6.87 9.29 33.44
C THR A 78 8.00 10.29 33.20
N LYS A 79 9.25 9.81 33.07
CA LYS A 79 10.44 10.67 32.95
C LYS A 79 10.49 11.29 31.54
N GLY A 80 10.23 12.60 31.44
CA GLY A 80 10.29 13.38 30.19
C GLY A 80 8.97 13.49 29.38
N GLY A 81 7.86 12.95 29.89
CA GLY A 81 6.56 12.99 29.20
C GLY A 81 5.85 14.34 29.36
N LYS A 82 5.45 14.97 28.24
CA LYS A 82 4.58 16.17 28.26
C LYS A 82 3.16 15.79 28.69
N SER A 83 2.54 16.61 29.54
CA SER A 83 1.15 16.41 29.99
C SER A 83 0.14 16.48 28.84
N CYS A 84 -0.92 15.68 28.89
CA CYS A 84 -1.93 15.61 27.82
C CYS A 84 -3.37 15.53 28.33
N LYS A 85 -4.31 16.08 27.54
CA LYS A 85 -5.78 15.93 27.64
C LYS A 85 -6.39 16.14 26.24
N PRO A 86 -7.47 15.43 25.85
CA PRO A 86 -8.19 14.37 26.58
C PRO A 86 -7.53 12.98 26.53
N LEU A 87 -7.89 12.11 27.49
CA LEU A 87 -7.38 10.73 27.58
C LEU A 87 -7.79 9.89 26.36
N GLY A 88 -6.85 9.10 25.84
CA GLY A 88 -7.04 8.26 24.67
C GLY A 88 -6.93 8.99 23.33
N GLN A 89 -6.67 10.30 23.30
CA GLN A 89 -6.41 11.00 22.04
C GLN A 89 -5.16 10.44 21.35
N PHE A 90 -5.30 10.10 20.07
CA PHE A 90 -4.19 9.67 19.21
C PHE A 90 -3.76 10.85 18.31
N GLU A 91 -2.46 11.15 18.30
CA GLU A 91 -1.87 12.15 17.40
C GLU A 91 -1.09 11.43 16.31
N ALA A 92 -1.72 11.28 15.14
CA ALA A 92 -1.19 10.51 14.00
C ALA A 92 0.19 11.01 13.56
N ALA A 93 0.38 12.33 13.46
CA ALA A 93 1.63 12.96 13.02
C ALA A 93 2.85 12.67 13.92
N LYS A 94 2.63 12.30 15.19
CA LYS A 94 3.71 12.04 16.17
C LYS A 94 3.66 10.64 16.77
N THR A 95 2.80 9.76 16.22
CA THR A 95 2.59 8.37 16.64
C THR A 95 2.53 8.19 18.15
N ARG A 96 1.64 8.95 18.81
CA ARG A 96 1.51 8.96 20.27
C ARG A 96 0.07 9.00 20.73
N VAL A 97 -0.22 8.32 21.85
CA VAL A 97 -1.53 8.27 22.50
C VAL A 97 -1.43 8.91 23.89
N CYS A 98 -2.43 9.70 24.27
CA CYS A 98 -2.53 10.24 25.62
C CYS A 98 -2.96 9.14 26.61
N GLY A 99 -2.04 8.72 27.50
CA GLY A 99 -2.25 7.63 28.45
C GLY A 99 -1.95 8.02 29.90
N THR A 100 -2.53 7.29 30.85
CA THR A 100 -2.26 7.45 32.28
C THR A 100 -1.15 6.48 32.70
N VAL A 101 0.00 7.03 33.09
CA VAL A 101 1.15 6.28 33.61
C VAL A 101 1.42 6.76 35.04
N LYS A 102 1.37 5.86 36.02
CA LYS A 102 1.58 6.17 37.45
C LYS A 102 0.78 7.38 37.97
N LYS A 103 -0.51 7.46 37.59
CA LYS A 103 -1.48 8.53 37.96
C LYS A 103 -1.27 9.89 37.27
N THR A 104 -0.36 10.00 36.30
CA THR A 104 -0.14 11.23 35.51
C THR A 104 -0.53 10.99 34.05
N ASN A 105 -1.19 11.97 33.41
CA ASN A 105 -1.61 11.88 32.02
C ASN A 105 -0.52 12.45 31.12
N ILE A 106 0.12 11.59 30.32
CA ILE A 106 1.26 11.96 29.47
C ILE A 106 1.10 11.37 28.06
N TRP A 107 1.75 12.00 27.08
CA TRP A 107 1.87 11.45 25.74
C TRP A 107 2.81 10.23 25.71
N VAL A 108 2.30 9.08 25.27
CA VAL A 108 3.04 7.82 25.16
C VAL A 108 3.26 7.49 23.68
N LYS A 109 4.50 7.22 23.27
CA LYS A 109 4.84 6.83 21.89
C LYS A 109 4.38 5.41 21.58
N VAL A 110 3.69 5.22 20.47
CA VAL A 110 3.09 3.94 20.08
C VAL A 110 3.45 3.54 18.65
N ALA A 111 3.35 2.26 18.35
CA ALA A 111 3.41 1.76 16.98
C ALA A 111 2.09 2.05 16.26
N PRO A 112 2.11 2.43 14.98
CA PRO A 112 0.90 2.56 14.18
C PRO A 112 0.18 1.20 14.07
N LEU A 113 -1.15 1.21 14.09
CA LEU A 113 -1.94 0.02 13.85
C LEU A 113 -1.83 -0.37 12.37
N PRO A 114 -1.70 -1.67 12.03
CA PRO A 114 -1.75 -2.11 10.64
C PRO A 114 -3.11 -1.76 10.03
N VAL A 115 -3.09 -1.18 8.83
CA VAL A 115 -4.29 -0.82 8.06
C VAL A 115 -4.97 -2.13 7.62
N ALA A 116 -6.24 -2.31 8.00
CA ALA A 116 -7.03 -3.45 7.53
C ALA A 116 -7.37 -3.28 6.04
N VAL A 117 -6.94 -4.24 5.23
CA VAL A 117 -7.34 -4.38 3.82
C VAL A 117 -8.75 -4.99 3.79
N PRO A 118 -9.74 -4.39 3.12
CA PRO A 118 -11.06 -5.01 2.94
C PRO A 118 -11.05 -5.98 1.75
N GLY A 119 -11.45 -7.23 2.01
CA GLY A 119 -12.09 -8.10 1.01
C GLY A 119 -11.24 -9.19 0.37
N ILE A 120 -11.35 -10.42 0.90
CA ILE A 120 -11.55 -11.63 0.09
C ILE A 120 -12.45 -12.57 0.90
N GLY A 121 -13.58 -12.95 0.30
CA GLY A 121 -14.55 -13.88 0.88
C GLY A 121 -14.07 -15.32 0.75
N GLU A 122 -14.37 -16.10 1.78
CA GLU A 122 -14.31 -17.55 1.77
C GLU A 122 -15.14 -18.11 0.62
N THR A 123 -14.59 -19.08 -0.11
CA THR A 123 -15.38 -19.99 -0.94
C THR A 123 -15.01 -21.42 -0.54
N THR A 124 -16.00 -22.11 0.01
CA THR A 124 -15.97 -23.50 0.46
C THR A 124 -16.05 -24.49 -0.70
N VAL A 125 -15.26 -25.55 -0.60
CA VAL A 125 -15.34 -26.80 -1.39
C VAL A 125 -16.45 -27.71 -0.83
N PRO A 126 -17.19 -28.49 -1.64
CA PRO A 126 -17.89 -29.67 -1.14
C PRO A 126 -17.12 -30.96 -1.46
N ALA A 127 -17.01 -31.80 -0.42
CA ALA A 127 -16.47 -33.15 -0.44
C ALA A 127 -17.54 -34.19 -0.82
N THR A 128 -17.11 -35.34 -1.35
CA THR A 128 -17.93 -36.56 -1.43
C THR A 128 -17.10 -37.79 -1.02
N THR A 129 -17.38 -38.26 0.21
CA THR A 129 -17.42 -39.62 0.80
C THR A 129 -16.74 -40.86 0.15
N LEU A 130 -15.75 -41.45 0.86
CA LEU A 130 -15.67 -42.78 1.56
C LEU A 130 -16.56 -43.98 1.08
N PRO A 131 -16.26 -45.29 1.36
CA PRO A 131 -15.47 -45.83 2.49
C PRO A 131 -14.60 -47.13 2.31
N ASP A 132 -13.76 -47.35 3.34
CA ASP A 132 -13.42 -48.58 4.12
C ASP A 132 -12.65 -49.81 3.60
N GLY A 133 -11.55 -50.07 4.35
CA GLY A 133 -11.30 -51.34 5.07
C GLY A 133 -10.32 -52.32 4.41
N ASP A 134 -9.37 -52.97 5.08
CA ASP A 134 -8.95 -52.91 6.48
C ASP A 134 -7.63 -53.69 6.64
N THR A 135 -6.85 -53.30 7.65
CA THR A 135 -5.95 -54.11 8.50
C THR A 135 -4.77 -54.95 7.93
N GLN A 136 -3.57 -54.56 8.42
CA GLN A 136 -2.72 -55.32 9.38
C GLN A 136 -1.37 -55.97 8.98
N THR A 137 -0.32 -55.39 9.61
CA THR A 137 0.76 -55.99 10.45
C THR A 137 2.15 -56.36 9.89
N THR A 138 3.14 -55.81 10.61
CA THR A 138 4.44 -56.35 11.08
C THR A 138 5.64 -56.57 10.14
N ALA A 139 6.72 -55.86 10.47
CA ALA A 139 8.14 -56.23 10.31
C ALA A 139 8.52 -57.33 11.35
N PRO A 140 9.78 -57.83 11.50
CA PRO A 140 11.07 -57.52 10.83
C PRO A 140 11.97 -58.77 10.55
N THR A 141 13.28 -58.51 10.31
CA THR A 141 14.50 -59.33 10.58
C THR A 141 15.26 -59.95 9.38
N ALA A 142 16.58 -59.70 9.35
CA ALA A 142 17.62 -60.37 8.56
C ALA A 142 18.05 -61.72 9.21
N PRO A 143 19.15 -62.44 8.86
CA PRO A 143 20.05 -62.47 7.68
C PRO A 143 20.34 -63.94 7.19
N THR A 144 21.51 -64.17 6.55
CA THR A 144 22.35 -65.40 6.44
C THR A 144 22.30 -66.35 5.21
N THR A 145 23.42 -66.34 4.44
CA THR A 145 24.35 -67.43 4.03
C THR A 145 23.97 -68.65 3.15
N THR A 146 24.92 -68.92 2.22
CA THR A 146 25.56 -70.20 1.78
C THR A 146 24.87 -71.23 0.86
N ALA A 147 25.53 -71.43 -0.32
CA ALA A 147 25.93 -72.70 -0.99
C ALA A 147 24.83 -73.74 -1.39
N PRO A 148 25.10 -74.90 -2.06
CA PRO A 148 26.35 -75.49 -2.60
C PRO A 148 26.23 -76.21 -4.00
N SER A 149 27.29 -76.96 -4.31
CA SER A 149 27.65 -77.91 -5.39
C SER A 149 26.70 -79.14 -5.60
N THR A 150 26.87 -80.12 -6.52
CA THR A 150 28.04 -81.01 -6.78
C THR A 150 27.79 -82.09 -7.88
N ALA A 151 28.89 -82.60 -8.49
CA ALA A 151 29.26 -84.00 -8.83
C ALA A 151 28.53 -84.78 -9.99
N THR A 152 29.08 -85.83 -10.67
CA THR A 152 30.12 -86.88 -10.38
C THR A 152 30.44 -87.64 -11.70
N GLN A 153 31.57 -88.35 -11.98
CA GLN A 153 32.06 -89.72 -11.60
C GLN A 153 33.18 -90.11 -12.61
N GLU A 154 34.15 -91.04 -12.45
CA GLU A 154 34.89 -91.71 -11.35
C GLU A 154 35.94 -92.70 -11.96
N ALA A 155 36.82 -93.26 -11.09
CA ALA A 155 37.65 -94.49 -11.19
C ALA A 155 39.10 -94.39 -11.76
N ALA A 156 40.17 -94.99 -11.19
CA ALA A 156 40.40 -95.73 -9.94
C ALA A 156 41.94 -95.93 -9.66
N ARG A 157 42.31 -95.94 -8.35
CA ARG A 157 43.38 -96.67 -7.58
C ARG A 157 44.85 -96.81 -8.04
N GLY A 158 45.79 -96.54 -7.10
CA GLY A 158 46.92 -97.44 -6.78
C GLY A 158 48.32 -96.88 -6.36
N LEU A 159 48.57 -96.75 -5.04
CA LEU A 159 49.75 -97.13 -4.20
C LEU A 159 51.25 -96.69 -4.44
N ASN A 160 51.83 -96.17 -3.32
CA ASN A 160 53.18 -96.32 -2.71
C ASN A 160 54.52 -95.78 -3.29
N GLU A 161 55.00 -94.72 -2.61
CA GLU A 161 56.31 -94.37 -2.01
C GLU A 161 57.67 -95.13 -2.23
N VAL A 162 58.76 -94.33 -2.19
CA VAL A 162 60.19 -94.53 -1.74
C VAL A 162 61.37 -94.72 -2.74
N ALA A 163 62.21 -93.67 -2.81
CA ALA A 163 63.70 -93.51 -2.84
C ALA A 163 64.71 -94.18 -3.82
N ARG A 164 65.65 -93.31 -4.26
CA ARG A 164 67.14 -93.39 -4.36
C ARG A 164 67.86 -94.12 -5.53
N ALA A 165 68.62 -93.31 -6.28
CA ALA A 165 70.02 -93.41 -6.78
C ALA A 165 70.55 -94.54 -7.69
N LEU A 166 71.50 -94.08 -8.54
CA LEU A 166 72.63 -94.76 -9.21
C LEU A 166 72.45 -95.22 -10.68
N ALA A 167 73.46 -94.84 -11.49
CA ALA A 167 73.69 -95.11 -12.91
C ALA A 167 73.86 -96.61 -13.25
N PRO A 168 73.87 -97.02 -14.53
CA PRO A 168 75.16 -97.12 -15.26
C PRO A 168 75.09 -96.98 -16.82
N ALA A 169 76.25 -96.84 -17.48
CA ALA A 169 76.52 -97.20 -18.89
C ALA A 169 76.99 -98.70 -18.97
N PRO A 170 77.47 -99.34 -20.09
CA PRO A 170 77.70 -98.91 -21.49
C PRO A 170 77.44 -100.00 -22.62
N GLU A 171 77.89 -99.69 -23.88
CA GLU A 171 78.45 -100.55 -24.96
C GLU A 171 77.55 -101.35 -25.97
N PRO A 172 78.04 -101.86 -27.16
CA PRO A 172 79.19 -101.53 -28.05
C PRO A 172 79.01 -101.74 -29.62
N LYS A 173 80.12 -101.53 -30.38
CA LYS A 173 80.57 -102.07 -31.73
C LYS A 173 80.08 -101.36 -33.01
N THR A 174 80.85 -101.20 -34.10
CA THR A 174 81.91 -102.01 -34.79
C THR A 174 82.89 -101.09 -35.57
N VAL A 175 84.22 -101.26 -35.59
CA VAL A 175 85.12 -102.15 -36.38
C VAL A 175 85.08 -101.96 -37.91
N ASP A 176 86.14 -101.33 -38.44
CA ASP A 176 86.85 -101.54 -39.74
C ASP A 176 87.83 -100.34 -39.89
N GLU A 177 89.10 -100.39 -40.29
CA GLU A 177 90.00 -101.39 -40.85
C GLU A 177 91.46 -100.86 -40.70
N LEU A 178 92.39 -101.79 -40.39
CA LEU A 178 93.78 -101.97 -40.88
C LEU A 178 94.67 -100.76 -41.30
N VAL A 179 95.79 -100.48 -40.62
CA VAL A 179 97.18 -101.06 -40.70
C VAL A 179 98.12 -100.38 -41.72
N ALA A 180 99.32 -99.99 -41.23
CA ALA A 180 100.66 -99.89 -41.87
C ALA A 180 101.37 -98.54 -41.58
N LEU A 181 102.64 -98.39 -41.20
CA LEU A 181 103.80 -99.27 -41.00
C LEU A 181 104.91 -98.42 -40.30
N LEU A 182 105.65 -98.99 -39.32
CA LEU A 182 107.10 -98.89 -38.98
C LEU A 182 107.89 -97.55 -39.26
N VAL A 183 108.75 -96.93 -38.42
CA VAL A 183 109.89 -97.31 -37.51
C VAL A 183 110.20 -96.10 -36.51
N PRO A 184 111.31 -96.00 -35.71
CA PRO A 184 111.40 -96.15 -34.24
C PRO A 184 111.69 -94.89 -33.37
N ARG A 185 111.40 -95.02 -32.05
CA ARG A 185 111.95 -94.42 -30.78
C ARG A 185 112.74 -93.08 -30.81
N PRO A 186 112.49 -92.17 -29.84
CA PRO A 186 113.24 -92.24 -28.57
C PRO A 186 112.37 -92.05 -27.31
N VAL A 187 112.98 -92.39 -26.17
CA VAL A 187 112.46 -92.23 -24.81
C VAL A 187 112.52 -90.75 -24.42
N GLU A 188 111.40 -90.16 -23.98
CA GLU A 188 111.39 -88.94 -23.15
C GLU A 188 110.34 -89.05 -22.02
N THR A 189 110.86 -88.85 -20.81
CA THR A 189 110.25 -88.40 -19.54
C THR A 189 108.73 -88.38 -19.38
N GLN A 190 108.24 -89.05 -18.31
CA GLN A 190 106.89 -88.87 -17.75
C GLN A 190 106.57 -87.40 -17.51
N ALA A 191 105.67 -86.84 -18.32
CA ALA A 191 104.98 -85.61 -17.97
C ALA A 191 103.93 -85.94 -16.88
N VAL A 192 104.09 -85.34 -15.70
CA VAL A 192 103.03 -85.28 -14.70
C VAL A 192 101.82 -84.62 -15.36
N ARG A 193 100.72 -85.36 -15.48
CA ARG A 193 99.47 -84.84 -16.02
C ARG A 193 98.89 -83.88 -14.98
N LEU A 194 99.15 -82.58 -15.11
CA LEU A 194 98.51 -81.56 -14.27
C LEU A 194 97.02 -81.56 -14.58
N VAL A 195 96.18 -81.71 -13.54
CA VAL A 195 94.72 -81.77 -13.66
C VAL A 195 94.14 -80.49 -13.04
N PRO A 196 93.10 -79.88 -13.64
CA PRO A 196 92.37 -78.77 -13.03
C PRO A 196 91.80 -79.15 -11.66
N THR A 197 92.07 -78.37 -10.62
CA THR A 197 91.55 -78.65 -9.26
C THR A 197 90.80 -77.49 -8.63
N SER A 198 91.16 -76.25 -8.95
CA SER A 198 90.52 -75.05 -8.41
C SER A 198 90.48 -73.94 -9.46
N ILE A 199 89.70 -72.90 -9.17
CA ILE A 199 89.69 -71.67 -9.95
C ILE A 199 90.00 -70.50 -9.02
N ASP A 200 90.76 -69.53 -9.52
CA ASP A 200 90.93 -68.22 -8.90
C ASP A 200 90.19 -67.20 -9.74
N VAL A 201 89.25 -66.47 -9.13
CA VAL A 201 88.43 -65.50 -9.86
C VAL A 201 88.88 -64.10 -9.51
N LYS A 202 89.27 -63.35 -10.53
CA LYS A 202 89.74 -61.97 -10.43
C LYS A 202 88.89 -61.04 -11.29
N GLY A 203 88.97 -59.75 -11.01
CA GLY A 203 88.14 -58.75 -11.69
C GLY A 203 86.75 -58.64 -11.07
N GLY A 204 85.84 -57.98 -11.79
CA GLY A 204 84.59 -57.50 -11.21
C GLY A 204 84.78 -56.26 -10.34
N ALA A 205 83.66 -55.67 -9.93
CA ALA A 205 83.61 -54.53 -9.01
C ALA A 205 82.73 -54.89 -7.82
N PRO A 206 83.02 -54.38 -6.60
CA PRO A 206 82.20 -54.64 -5.42
C PRO A 206 80.78 -54.06 -5.54
N LYS A 207 80.57 -53.12 -6.46
CA LYS A 207 79.27 -52.55 -6.81
C LYS A 207 79.06 -52.61 -8.31
N VAL A 208 77.87 -53.00 -8.75
CA VAL A 208 77.48 -53.00 -10.17
C VAL A 208 76.10 -52.37 -10.30
N ALA A 209 75.97 -51.42 -11.22
CA ALA A 209 74.69 -50.78 -11.48
C ALA A 209 73.78 -51.71 -12.27
N ASN A 210 72.51 -51.76 -11.89
CA ASN A 210 71.51 -52.55 -12.56
C ASN A 210 71.45 -52.22 -14.06
N GLY A 211 71.43 -53.26 -14.87
CA GLY A 211 71.43 -53.18 -16.32
C GLY A 211 72.76 -52.75 -16.94
N SER A 212 73.85 -52.72 -16.17
CA SER A 212 75.19 -52.38 -16.65
C SER A 212 76.10 -53.61 -16.69
N THR A 213 77.14 -53.54 -17.53
CA THR A 213 78.22 -54.54 -17.54
C THR A 213 79.22 -54.24 -16.42
N PHE A 214 79.96 -55.26 -15.98
CA PHE A 214 81.07 -55.03 -15.04
C PHE A 214 82.17 -54.19 -15.68
N ALA A 215 82.58 -53.10 -15.01
CA ALA A 215 83.59 -52.18 -15.52
C ALA A 215 84.97 -52.83 -15.69
N VAL A 216 85.30 -53.77 -14.79
CA VAL A 216 86.41 -54.70 -14.94
C VAL A 216 85.80 -56.07 -15.19
N PRO A 217 86.06 -56.71 -16.36
CA PRO A 217 85.48 -58.02 -16.64
C PRO A 217 85.92 -59.04 -15.59
N LEU A 218 85.02 -59.93 -15.23
CA LEU A 218 85.33 -61.05 -14.35
C LEU A 218 86.12 -62.10 -15.14
N SER A 219 87.20 -62.61 -14.57
CA SER A 219 88.00 -63.68 -15.17
C SER A 219 88.30 -64.79 -14.17
N ALA A 220 88.08 -66.04 -14.59
CA ALA A 220 88.42 -67.22 -13.83
C ALA A 220 89.69 -67.85 -14.42
N THR A 221 90.76 -67.92 -13.62
CA THR A 221 91.99 -68.64 -13.97
C THR A 221 91.92 -70.04 -13.39
N VAL A 222 92.08 -71.06 -14.23
CA VAL A 222 92.17 -72.45 -13.77
C VAL A 222 93.52 -72.68 -13.11
N LEU A 223 93.50 -73.32 -11.93
CA LEU A 223 94.70 -73.64 -11.16
C LEU A 223 94.89 -75.16 -11.04
N ASP A 224 96.16 -75.57 -10.96
CA ASP A 224 96.54 -76.94 -10.61
C ASP A 224 96.49 -77.18 -9.08
N GLN A 225 96.83 -78.41 -8.68
CA GLN A 225 96.87 -78.86 -7.29
C GLN A 225 97.85 -78.08 -6.39
N ASP A 226 98.79 -77.34 -6.98
CA ASP A 226 99.78 -76.50 -6.29
C ASP A 226 99.39 -75.01 -6.31
N ASN A 227 98.15 -74.68 -6.71
CA ASN A 227 97.61 -73.32 -6.88
C ASN A 227 98.34 -72.47 -7.93
N LYS A 228 98.94 -73.09 -8.94
CA LYS A 228 99.57 -72.36 -10.06
C LYS A 228 98.65 -72.31 -11.28
N PRO A 229 98.70 -71.23 -12.09
CA PRO A 229 97.93 -71.12 -13.33
C PRO A 229 98.20 -72.31 -14.25
N LEU A 230 97.13 -72.97 -14.69
CA LEU A 230 97.15 -74.15 -15.53
C LEU A 230 96.55 -73.82 -16.90
N ALA A 231 97.38 -73.85 -17.93
CA ALA A 231 96.98 -73.56 -19.30
C ALA A 231 96.17 -74.73 -19.90
N VAL A 232 94.85 -74.67 -19.76
CA VAL A 232 93.91 -75.65 -20.32
C VAL A 232 92.80 -74.89 -21.05
N GLU A 233 92.72 -75.11 -22.36
CA GLU A 233 91.72 -74.50 -23.22
C GLU A 233 90.43 -75.35 -23.25
N GLY A 234 89.27 -74.69 -23.30
CA GLY A 234 87.98 -75.35 -23.52
C GLY A 234 87.17 -75.70 -22.26
N ASN A 235 87.65 -75.37 -21.05
CA ASN A 235 86.84 -75.51 -19.84
C ASN A 235 85.72 -74.46 -19.83
N THR A 236 84.49 -74.91 -19.59
CA THR A 236 83.33 -74.02 -19.48
C THR A 236 83.19 -73.55 -18.04
N VAL A 237 83.06 -72.24 -17.86
CA VAL A 237 82.82 -71.60 -16.57
C VAL A 237 81.51 -70.85 -16.62
N VAL A 238 80.62 -71.11 -15.67
CA VAL A 238 79.28 -70.54 -15.57
C VAL A 238 79.17 -69.69 -14.33
N ALA A 239 78.70 -68.45 -14.46
CA ALA A 239 78.35 -67.58 -13.36
C ALA A 239 76.85 -67.70 -13.05
N THR A 240 76.51 -67.76 -11.78
CA THR A 240 75.13 -67.71 -11.27
C THR A 240 75.02 -66.66 -10.18
N ILE A 241 73.82 -66.13 -9.94
CA ILE A 241 73.57 -65.13 -8.90
C ILE A 241 72.61 -65.69 -7.85
N SER A 242 72.88 -65.44 -6.58
CA SER A 242 72.16 -66.02 -5.45
C SER A 242 70.73 -65.50 -5.24
N ARG A 243 70.34 -64.45 -5.96
CA ARG A 243 69.05 -63.75 -5.81
C ARG A 243 68.05 -64.14 -6.92
N PRO A 244 66.78 -64.46 -6.59
CA PRO A 244 65.76 -64.81 -7.59
C PRO A 244 65.21 -63.60 -8.35
N ASP A 245 65.36 -62.39 -7.79
CA ASP A 245 64.97 -61.10 -8.36
C ASP A 245 66.12 -60.41 -9.12
N ALA A 246 67.22 -61.13 -9.35
CA ALA A 246 68.32 -60.71 -10.19
C ALA A 246 68.73 -61.82 -11.18
N SER A 247 69.26 -61.42 -12.32
CA SER A 247 69.69 -62.31 -13.40
C SER A 247 71.02 -61.86 -13.97
N LEU A 248 71.78 -62.82 -14.49
CA LEU A 248 73.01 -62.56 -15.22
C LEU A 248 72.77 -62.85 -16.70
N THR A 249 73.16 -61.92 -17.56
CA THR A 249 73.23 -62.14 -19.01
C THR A 249 74.68 -62.24 -19.44
N LYS A 250 74.96 -63.08 -20.45
CA LYS A 250 76.32 -63.50 -20.85
C LYS A 250 77.11 -64.17 -19.71
N ALA A 251 76.43 -65.03 -18.96
CA ALA A 251 76.93 -65.70 -17.76
C ALA A 251 77.77 -66.97 -18.01
N VAL A 252 78.25 -67.19 -19.23
CA VAL A 252 79.06 -68.36 -19.61
C VAL A 252 80.32 -67.87 -20.32
N ALA A 253 81.48 -68.38 -19.90
CA ALA A 253 82.77 -68.13 -20.52
C ALA A 253 83.53 -69.45 -20.71
N VAL A 254 84.47 -69.48 -21.66
CA VAL A 254 85.33 -70.64 -21.94
C VAL A 254 86.79 -70.24 -21.74
N THR A 255 87.62 -71.11 -21.21
CA THR A 255 89.05 -70.85 -21.01
C THR A 255 89.81 -70.76 -22.33
N ASP A 256 90.70 -69.78 -22.43
CA ASP A 256 91.63 -69.62 -23.56
C ASP A 256 92.86 -70.54 -23.44
N ALA A 257 93.80 -70.41 -24.39
CA ALA A 257 95.07 -71.15 -24.39
C ALA A 257 95.96 -70.89 -23.16
N GLN A 258 95.64 -69.90 -22.31
CA GLN A 258 96.31 -69.59 -21.05
C GLN A 258 95.53 -70.11 -19.83
N GLY A 259 94.39 -70.80 -20.02
CA GLY A 259 93.56 -71.31 -18.94
C GLY A 259 92.67 -70.25 -18.28
N ILE A 260 92.45 -69.10 -18.94
CA ILE A 260 91.68 -67.97 -18.40
C ILE A 260 90.33 -67.88 -19.11
N ALA A 261 89.23 -68.03 -18.37
CA ALA A 261 87.88 -67.77 -18.85
C ALA A 261 87.47 -66.34 -18.49
N THR A 262 87.39 -65.46 -19.48
CA THR A 262 86.97 -64.06 -19.27
C THR A 262 85.51 -63.88 -19.68
N PHE A 263 84.67 -63.41 -18.77
CA PHE A 263 83.27 -63.12 -19.07
C PHE A 263 83.15 -61.77 -19.81
N ALA A 264 83.10 -61.82 -21.14
CA ALA A 264 82.90 -60.65 -21.97
C ALA A 264 81.47 -60.10 -21.80
N ASP A 265 81.37 -58.84 -21.35
CA ASP A 265 80.11 -58.11 -21.14
C ASP A 265 79.12 -58.80 -20.18
N LEU A 266 79.62 -59.49 -19.14
CA LEU A 266 78.75 -59.99 -18.07
C LEU A 266 77.92 -58.82 -17.52
N ARG A 267 76.59 -58.96 -17.54
CA ARG A 267 75.65 -57.91 -17.16
C ARG A 267 74.68 -58.42 -16.10
N VAL A 268 74.42 -57.59 -15.11
CA VAL A 268 73.49 -57.88 -14.01
C VAL A 268 72.22 -57.07 -14.22
N ASP A 269 71.06 -57.73 -14.13
CA ASP A 269 69.74 -57.11 -14.19
C ASP A 269 68.90 -57.54 -12.97
N GLY A 270 68.29 -56.62 -12.22
CA GLY A 270 67.47 -56.97 -11.05
C GLY A 270 67.26 -55.86 -10.02
N LEU A 271 66.61 -56.21 -8.91
CA LEU A 271 66.41 -55.30 -7.78
C LEU A 271 67.72 -55.01 -7.03
N ALA A 272 67.87 -53.78 -6.55
CA ALA A 272 69.03 -53.32 -5.81
C ALA A 272 69.20 -54.06 -4.47
N GLY A 273 70.45 -54.18 -4.00
CA GLY A 273 70.83 -54.78 -2.73
C GLY A 273 72.00 -55.77 -2.83
N PRO A 274 72.43 -56.35 -1.69
CA PRO A 274 73.54 -57.29 -1.66
C PRO A 274 73.19 -58.60 -2.36
N ALA A 275 74.11 -59.11 -3.17
CA ALA A 275 74.01 -60.38 -3.88
C ALA A 275 75.36 -61.12 -3.86
N VAL A 276 75.36 -62.40 -4.21
CA VAL A 276 76.57 -63.20 -4.36
C VAL A 276 76.56 -63.82 -5.75
N ILE A 277 77.65 -63.64 -6.50
CA ILE A 277 77.88 -64.32 -7.78
C ILE A 277 78.74 -65.55 -7.51
N THR A 278 78.20 -66.72 -7.82
CA THR A 278 78.92 -67.99 -7.73
C THR A 278 79.40 -68.37 -9.12
N VAL A 279 80.72 -68.38 -9.30
CA VAL A 279 81.37 -68.82 -10.53
C VAL A 279 81.73 -70.29 -10.38
N THR A 280 81.25 -71.14 -11.28
CA THR A 280 81.44 -72.60 -11.23
C THR A 280 82.08 -73.09 -12.53
N ALA A 281 83.19 -73.81 -12.43
CA ALA A 281 83.80 -74.49 -13.57
C ALA A 281 83.16 -75.87 -13.79
N ASP A 282 83.24 -76.38 -15.03
CA ASP A 282 82.72 -77.70 -15.43
C ASP A 282 83.30 -78.89 -14.65
N PHE A 283 84.50 -78.75 -14.07
CA PHE A 283 85.12 -79.73 -13.17
C PHE A 283 84.69 -79.58 -11.69
N GLY A 284 83.71 -78.72 -11.41
CA GLY A 284 83.02 -78.63 -10.11
C GLY A 284 83.65 -77.67 -9.10
N ALA A 285 84.75 -76.98 -9.42
CA ALA A 285 85.29 -75.92 -8.57
C ALA A 285 84.40 -74.67 -8.64
N SER A 286 84.13 -74.06 -7.49
CA SER A 286 83.31 -72.84 -7.41
C SER A 286 83.92 -71.79 -6.48
N VAL A 287 83.72 -70.52 -6.82
CA VAL A 287 84.12 -69.36 -6.01
C VAL A 287 82.96 -68.39 -5.90
N ASP A 288 82.69 -67.93 -4.68
CA ASP A 288 81.65 -66.96 -4.35
C ASP A 288 82.22 -65.54 -4.26
N ILE A 289 81.54 -64.61 -4.91
CA ILE A 289 81.96 -63.21 -5.00
C ILE A 289 80.81 -62.32 -4.50
N PRO A 290 80.97 -61.65 -3.35
CA PRO A 290 79.97 -60.70 -2.89
C PRO A 290 79.95 -59.48 -3.83
N VAL A 291 78.76 -59.09 -4.26
CA VAL A 291 78.53 -57.91 -5.11
C VAL A 291 77.30 -57.16 -4.60
N GLU A 292 77.36 -55.83 -4.63
CA GLU A 292 76.20 -54.98 -4.34
C GLU A 292 75.60 -54.50 -5.66
N VAL A 293 74.36 -54.92 -5.96
CA VAL A 293 73.62 -54.39 -7.10
C VAL A 293 73.08 -53.02 -6.70
N THR A 294 73.52 -51.96 -7.36
CA THR A 294 72.99 -50.60 -7.19
C THR A 294 71.96 -50.30 -8.26
N ALA A 295 71.18 -49.24 -8.10
CA ALA A 295 70.25 -48.81 -9.14
C ALA A 295 71.00 -48.46 -10.45
N GLY A 296 70.35 -48.71 -11.58
CA GLY A 296 70.81 -48.32 -12.90
C GLY A 296 70.54 -46.84 -13.20
N PRO A 297 70.76 -46.39 -14.46
CA PRO A 297 70.32 -45.06 -14.90
C PRO A 297 68.82 -44.88 -14.69
N ALA A 298 68.39 -43.67 -14.33
CA ALA A 298 66.97 -43.35 -14.18
C ALA A 298 66.24 -43.47 -15.51
N VAL A 299 65.10 -44.16 -15.49
CA VAL A 299 64.24 -44.40 -16.67
C VAL A 299 62.82 -43.89 -16.45
N LYS A 300 62.34 -43.76 -15.20
CA LYS A 300 60.98 -43.27 -14.93
C LYS A 300 60.87 -42.49 -13.63
N ILE A 301 59.90 -41.60 -13.54
CA ILE A 301 59.48 -40.96 -12.28
C ILE A 301 58.27 -41.70 -11.70
N SER A 302 58.30 -41.98 -10.39
CA SER A 302 57.12 -42.41 -9.63
C SER A 302 56.78 -41.37 -8.57
N VAL A 303 55.49 -41.11 -8.36
CA VAL A 303 55.00 -40.20 -7.31
C VAL A 303 54.49 -41.03 -6.14
N LEU A 304 55.12 -40.91 -4.98
CA LEU A 304 54.87 -41.76 -3.80
C LEU A 304 53.77 -41.20 -2.89
N ASN A 305 53.70 -39.87 -2.81
CA ASN A 305 52.71 -39.15 -2.02
C ASN A 305 52.16 -38.02 -2.88
N HIS A 306 50.84 -37.87 -2.93
CA HIS A 306 50.18 -36.75 -3.59
C HIS A 306 48.79 -36.54 -3.00
N PRO A 307 48.27 -35.31 -3.02
CA PRO A 307 46.89 -35.05 -2.66
C PRO A 307 45.95 -35.60 -3.74
N THR A 308 44.78 -36.08 -3.35
CA THR A 308 43.70 -36.49 -4.29
C THR A 308 42.77 -35.33 -4.62
N GLN A 309 42.62 -34.37 -3.70
CA GLN A 309 41.85 -33.14 -3.88
C GLN A 309 42.72 -31.94 -3.55
N ILE A 310 42.64 -30.89 -4.39
CA ILE A 310 43.36 -29.64 -4.23
C ILE A 310 42.36 -28.51 -4.24
N ILE A 311 42.33 -27.72 -3.16
CA ILE A 311 41.59 -26.47 -3.14
C ILE A 311 42.48 -25.40 -3.77
N VAL A 312 41.99 -24.76 -4.83
CA VAL A 312 42.75 -23.75 -5.57
C VAL A 312 43.13 -22.59 -4.64
N SER A 313 44.35 -22.10 -4.80
CA SER A 313 44.93 -21.00 -4.02
C SER A 313 45.09 -21.23 -2.51
N GLU A 314 44.77 -22.43 -2.01
CA GLU A 314 45.12 -22.89 -0.67
C GLU A 314 46.43 -23.70 -0.68
N ASN A 315 47.01 -23.91 0.50
CA ASN A 315 48.14 -24.82 0.65
C ASN A 315 47.65 -26.26 0.43
N LEU A 316 48.48 -27.10 -0.19
CA LEU A 316 48.13 -28.51 -0.36
C LEU A 316 47.99 -29.20 1.00
N PRO A 317 47.06 -30.15 1.14
CA PRO A 317 46.90 -30.91 2.38
C PRO A 317 48.07 -31.86 2.63
N THR A 318 48.77 -32.28 1.56
CA THR A 318 49.95 -33.14 1.60
C THR A 318 50.92 -32.75 0.48
N ASP A 319 52.20 -32.61 0.81
CA ASP A 319 53.24 -32.29 -0.18
C ASP A 319 53.48 -33.46 -1.15
N PRO A 320 53.52 -33.22 -2.47
CA PRO A 320 53.88 -34.24 -3.43
C PRO A 320 55.35 -34.68 -3.33
N ILE A 321 55.59 -35.99 -3.45
CA ILE A 321 56.92 -36.59 -3.41
C ILE A 321 57.16 -37.40 -4.68
N ALA A 322 58.13 -36.98 -5.50
CA ALA A 322 58.56 -37.68 -6.70
C ALA A 322 59.89 -38.40 -6.47
N VAL A 323 60.04 -39.61 -7.04
CA VAL A 323 61.21 -40.47 -6.88
C VAL A 323 61.67 -40.94 -8.27
N LEU A 324 62.97 -40.85 -8.52
CA LEU A 324 63.59 -41.41 -9.73
C LEU A 324 63.77 -42.93 -9.58
N LEU A 325 63.29 -43.68 -10.57
CA LEU A 325 63.42 -45.13 -10.62
C LEU A 325 64.15 -45.57 -11.89
N ASP A 326 64.94 -46.64 -11.79
CA ASP A 326 65.50 -47.33 -12.94
C ASP A 326 64.45 -48.23 -13.63
N LYS A 327 64.87 -48.94 -14.67
CA LYS A 327 64.00 -49.84 -15.45
C LYS A 327 63.32 -50.94 -14.63
N ASP A 328 63.96 -51.40 -13.55
CA ASP A 328 63.43 -52.49 -12.71
C ASP A 328 62.77 -51.97 -11.43
N GLY A 329 62.64 -50.65 -11.28
CA GLY A 329 61.96 -50.01 -10.15
C GLY A 329 62.85 -49.73 -8.95
N ASN A 330 64.18 -49.74 -9.10
CA ASN A 330 65.08 -49.35 -8.03
C ASN A 330 65.20 -47.83 -7.94
N GLN A 331 65.24 -47.30 -6.72
CA GLN A 331 65.45 -45.88 -6.47
C GLN A 331 66.87 -45.45 -6.88
N VAL A 332 66.95 -44.50 -7.80
CA VAL A 332 68.21 -43.97 -8.32
C VAL A 332 68.69 -42.83 -7.43
N ALA A 333 69.76 -43.07 -6.68
CA ALA A 333 70.37 -42.09 -5.78
C ALA A 333 71.19 -41.04 -6.56
N GLU A 334 70.48 -40.14 -7.24
CA GLU A 334 71.07 -39.05 -8.03
C GLU A 334 70.58 -37.69 -7.50
N ALA A 335 71.51 -36.87 -7.02
CA ALA A 335 71.21 -35.55 -6.46
C ALA A 335 71.25 -34.45 -7.53
N GLY A 336 70.38 -33.45 -7.39
CA GLY A 336 70.40 -32.24 -8.22
C GLY A 336 69.66 -32.35 -9.55
N VAL A 337 68.98 -33.46 -9.83
CA VAL A 337 68.09 -33.59 -10.98
C VAL A 337 66.86 -32.70 -10.75
N GLU A 338 66.58 -31.78 -11.67
CA GLU A 338 65.43 -30.88 -11.58
C GLU A 338 64.18 -31.55 -12.14
N ILE A 339 63.20 -31.80 -11.27
CA ILE A 339 61.89 -32.32 -11.64
C ILE A 339 60.90 -31.16 -11.68
N THR A 340 60.21 -31.03 -12.81
CA THR A 340 59.20 -30.00 -13.05
C THR A 340 57.80 -30.59 -13.03
N ALA A 341 56.92 -30.02 -12.19
CA ALA A 341 55.51 -30.35 -12.12
C ALA A 341 54.67 -29.41 -13.01
N VAL A 342 53.76 -29.98 -13.80
CA VAL A 342 52.92 -29.25 -14.77
C VAL A 342 51.49 -29.79 -14.70
N LEU A 343 50.48 -28.92 -14.81
CA LEU A 343 49.07 -29.33 -14.93
C LEU A 343 48.76 -29.74 -16.37
N GLU A 344 48.34 -30.99 -16.58
CA GLU A 344 47.83 -31.47 -17.87
C GLU A 344 46.48 -30.83 -18.17
N GLY A 345 46.34 -30.25 -19.37
CA GLY A 345 45.04 -29.82 -19.88
C GLY A 345 44.54 -28.44 -19.41
N SER A 346 45.37 -27.58 -18.79
CA SER A 346 45.03 -26.15 -18.78
C SER A 346 44.91 -25.69 -20.24
N THR A 347 43.74 -25.16 -20.61
CA THR A 347 43.34 -24.98 -22.01
C THR A 347 44.30 -24.06 -22.79
N ARG A 348 45.24 -24.67 -23.51
CA ARG A 348 45.66 -24.39 -24.89
C ARG A 348 46.66 -25.47 -25.28
N ASP A 349 46.42 -26.05 -26.45
CA ASP A 349 47.31 -26.88 -27.27
C ASP A 349 48.53 -27.53 -26.61
N ARG A 350 48.56 -28.86 -26.74
CA ARG A 350 49.67 -29.73 -26.40
C ARG A 350 50.83 -29.46 -27.37
N GLN A 351 51.60 -28.40 -27.13
CA GLN A 351 52.88 -28.10 -27.75
C GLN A 351 53.62 -27.08 -26.87
N ASP A 352 54.69 -27.56 -26.21
CA ASP A 352 55.88 -26.80 -25.82
C ASP A 352 55.66 -25.44 -25.11
N GLY A 353 55.64 -25.42 -23.78
CA GLY A 353 55.71 -24.16 -23.00
C GLY A 353 54.68 -23.95 -21.89
N SER A 354 54.03 -25.00 -21.38
CA SER A 354 53.20 -24.87 -20.17
C SER A 354 54.05 -24.32 -19.02
N THR A 355 53.58 -23.25 -18.37
CA THR A 355 54.27 -22.65 -17.23
C THR A 355 54.37 -23.68 -16.10
N PRO A 356 55.59 -23.98 -15.60
CA PRO A 356 55.79 -24.86 -14.45
C PRO A 356 54.89 -24.46 -13.28
N LEU A 357 54.21 -25.41 -12.66
CA LEU A 357 53.53 -25.17 -11.38
C LEU A 357 54.58 -24.98 -10.26
N ALA A 358 55.60 -25.84 -10.27
CA ALA A 358 56.77 -25.76 -9.40
C ALA A 358 57.91 -26.63 -9.96
N THR A 359 59.14 -26.33 -9.54
CA THR A 359 60.30 -27.20 -9.75
C THR A 359 60.91 -27.60 -8.40
N ALA A 360 61.40 -28.84 -8.31
CA ALA A 360 62.08 -29.37 -7.13
C ALA A 360 63.30 -30.19 -7.58
N LYS A 361 64.39 -30.09 -6.82
CA LYS A 361 65.60 -30.88 -7.09
C LYS A 361 65.61 -32.15 -6.25
N THR A 362 66.13 -33.23 -6.81
CA THR A 362 66.35 -34.47 -6.08
C THR A 362 67.43 -34.33 -5.01
N ASP A 363 67.22 -34.96 -3.86
CA ASP A 363 68.21 -35.09 -2.79
C ASP A 363 69.24 -36.20 -3.08
N ALA A 364 70.15 -36.46 -2.12
CA ALA A 364 71.16 -37.53 -2.23
C ALA A 364 70.58 -38.94 -2.38
N THR A 365 69.27 -39.11 -2.14
CA THR A 365 68.56 -40.38 -2.32
C THR A 365 67.74 -40.42 -3.60
N GLY A 366 67.69 -39.35 -4.41
CA GLY A 366 66.90 -39.30 -5.63
C GLY A 366 65.44 -38.90 -5.44
N ILE A 367 65.10 -38.29 -4.29
CA ILE A 367 63.75 -37.84 -3.96
C ILE A 367 63.62 -36.34 -4.16
N ALA A 368 62.61 -35.90 -4.90
CA ALA A 368 62.22 -34.50 -5.02
C ALA A 368 60.92 -34.24 -4.23
N ARG A 369 60.96 -33.26 -3.32
CA ARG A 369 59.81 -32.85 -2.51
C ARG A 369 59.28 -31.50 -2.99
N PHE A 370 58.00 -31.43 -3.29
CA PHE A 370 57.33 -30.21 -3.75
C PHE A 370 56.63 -29.53 -2.57
N ALA A 371 57.40 -28.85 -1.72
CA ALA A 371 56.86 -28.06 -0.61
C ALA A 371 56.13 -26.82 -1.12
N ASP A 372 55.05 -26.43 -0.45
CA ASP A 372 54.30 -25.19 -0.70
C ASP A 372 53.79 -25.02 -2.15
N LEU A 373 53.63 -26.13 -2.89
CA LEU A 373 53.07 -26.08 -4.23
C LEU A 373 51.64 -25.50 -4.14
N LYS A 374 51.38 -24.40 -4.85
CA LYS A 374 50.06 -23.77 -4.95
C LYS A 374 49.59 -23.83 -6.39
N ILE A 375 48.34 -24.24 -6.57
CA ILE A 375 47.71 -24.25 -7.88
C ILE A 375 46.75 -23.07 -7.94
N ASN A 376 47.04 -22.11 -8.82
CA ASN A 376 46.22 -20.93 -9.07
C ASN A 376 45.67 -21.02 -10.49
N VAL A 377 44.50 -21.63 -10.65
CA VAL A 377 43.81 -21.75 -11.93
C VAL A 377 42.37 -21.30 -11.81
N GLN A 378 41.83 -20.73 -12.88
CA GLN A 378 40.42 -20.37 -12.90
C GLN A 378 39.58 -21.61 -13.24
N LEU A 379 38.75 -22.02 -12.30
CA LEU A 379 37.79 -23.10 -12.47
C LEU A 379 36.51 -22.49 -13.05
N ASN A 380 36.04 -23.01 -14.18
CA ASN A 380 34.76 -22.60 -14.77
C ASN A 380 33.59 -23.48 -14.30
N SER A 381 33.80 -24.30 -13.25
CA SER A 381 32.85 -25.31 -12.75
C SER A 381 32.78 -25.29 -11.22
N PRO A 382 31.57 -25.26 -10.63
CA PRO A 382 31.38 -25.31 -9.18
C PRO A 382 31.57 -26.70 -8.59
N ALA A 383 31.51 -27.75 -9.40
CA ALA A 383 31.75 -29.13 -8.99
C ALA A 383 33.24 -29.48 -8.88
N GLY A 384 34.12 -28.53 -9.18
CA GLY A 384 35.54 -28.80 -9.43
C GLY A 384 35.78 -29.37 -10.83
N VAL A 385 37.05 -29.64 -11.14
CA VAL A 385 37.49 -30.27 -12.39
C VAL A 385 38.52 -31.34 -12.07
N ASP A 386 38.39 -32.50 -12.71
CA ASP A 386 39.45 -33.49 -12.68
C ASP A 386 40.60 -33.02 -13.57
N ALA A 387 41.81 -33.09 -13.03
CA ALA A 387 43.03 -32.69 -13.68
C ALA A 387 44.13 -33.73 -13.40
N LYS A 388 45.21 -33.67 -14.16
CA LYS A 388 46.36 -34.54 -13.97
C LYS A 388 47.62 -33.70 -13.80
N ILE A 389 48.46 -34.02 -12.83
CA ILE A 389 49.76 -33.37 -12.67
C ILE A 389 50.82 -34.28 -13.26
N LEU A 390 51.58 -33.75 -14.21
CA LEU A 390 52.70 -34.42 -14.87
C LEU A 390 54.02 -33.97 -14.24
N TYR A 391 54.88 -34.93 -13.92
CA TYR A 391 56.22 -34.73 -13.41
C TYR A 391 57.22 -35.13 -14.48
N SER A 392 58.10 -34.21 -14.83
CA SER A 392 59.04 -34.34 -15.94
C SER A 392 60.45 -33.97 -15.50
N VAL A 393 61.46 -34.51 -16.19
CA VAL A 393 62.84 -34.02 -16.11
C VAL A 393 63.14 -33.29 -17.43
N PRO A 394 63.00 -31.96 -17.50
CA PRO A 394 63.17 -31.24 -18.78
C PRO A 394 64.56 -31.41 -19.39
N SER A 395 65.58 -31.60 -18.55
CA SER A 395 66.96 -31.82 -18.98
C SER A 395 67.22 -33.22 -19.56
N ASN A 396 66.28 -34.17 -19.42
CA ASN A 396 66.44 -35.54 -19.89
C ASN A 396 65.10 -36.18 -20.29
N SER A 397 64.77 -36.14 -21.58
CA SER A 397 63.55 -36.73 -22.13
C SER A 397 63.53 -38.26 -22.19
N ALA A 398 64.63 -38.93 -21.85
CA ALA A 398 64.67 -40.40 -21.77
C ALA A 398 64.07 -40.95 -20.46
N ILE A 399 63.78 -40.07 -19.50
CA ILE A 399 63.08 -40.41 -18.26
C ILE A 399 61.58 -40.25 -18.49
N ASP A 400 60.83 -41.36 -18.39
CA ASP A 400 59.38 -41.38 -18.50
C ASP A 400 58.73 -40.52 -17.41
N PHE A 401 57.69 -39.79 -17.82
CA PHE A 401 56.94 -38.89 -16.95
C PHE A 401 56.21 -39.64 -15.84
N GLY A 402 56.16 -39.04 -14.65
CA GLY A 402 55.23 -39.42 -13.60
C GLY A 402 53.90 -38.69 -13.78
N ALA A 403 52.77 -39.32 -13.47
CA ALA A 403 51.47 -38.69 -13.56
C ALA A 403 50.58 -39.05 -12.37
N VAL A 404 49.85 -38.07 -11.84
CA VAL A 404 48.87 -38.26 -10.77
C VAL A 404 47.56 -37.56 -11.10
N ASP A 405 46.44 -38.25 -10.87
CA ASP A 405 45.12 -37.68 -11.01
C ASP A 405 44.74 -36.91 -9.74
N VAL A 406 44.22 -35.70 -9.91
CA VAL A 406 43.81 -34.79 -8.83
C VAL A 406 42.48 -34.12 -9.20
N THR A 407 41.61 -33.93 -8.22
CA THR A 407 40.41 -33.10 -8.41
C THR A 407 40.67 -31.70 -7.86
N LEU A 408 40.58 -30.69 -8.73
CA LEU A 408 40.69 -29.29 -8.35
C LEU A 408 39.32 -28.77 -7.90
N ALA A 409 39.23 -28.26 -6.69
CA ALA A 409 38.03 -27.68 -6.12
C ALA A 409 38.18 -26.16 -5.93
N PRO A 410 37.09 -25.38 -6.06
CA PRO A 410 37.11 -23.94 -5.77
C PRO A 410 37.35 -23.69 -4.28
N GLY A 411 37.88 -22.51 -3.98
CA GLY A 411 38.14 -22.06 -2.60
C GLY A 411 36.85 -21.79 -1.81
N SER A 412 37.04 -21.36 -0.56
CA SER A 412 35.93 -20.92 0.28
C SER A 412 35.19 -19.70 -0.32
N PRO A 413 33.86 -19.55 -0.09
CA PRO A 413 33.09 -18.39 -0.52
C PRO A 413 33.73 -17.07 -0.11
N ASN A 414 33.91 -16.14 -1.06
CA ASN A 414 34.54 -14.84 -0.80
C ASN A 414 33.75 -13.65 -1.36
N ASP A 415 33.20 -13.77 -2.57
CA ASP A 415 32.46 -12.68 -3.22
C ASP A 415 31.23 -13.19 -3.98
N LEU A 416 30.45 -12.26 -4.55
CA LEU A 416 29.36 -12.54 -5.47
C LEU A 416 29.78 -12.18 -6.90
N ALA A 417 29.23 -12.89 -7.87
CA ALA A 417 29.32 -12.56 -9.29
C ALA A 417 27.92 -12.51 -9.90
N ILE A 418 27.61 -11.43 -10.62
CA ILE A 418 26.36 -11.30 -11.37
C ILE A 418 26.54 -12.04 -12.70
N VAL A 419 25.85 -13.17 -12.86
CA VAL A 419 25.88 -14.01 -14.08
C VAL A 419 24.97 -13.42 -15.16
N THR A 420 23.81 -12.90 -14.75
CA THR A 420 22.86 -12.23 -15.65
C THR A 420 22.46 -10.92 -15.01
N GLN A 421 22.71 -9.81 -15.71
CA GLN A 421 22.30 -8.49 -15.26
C GLN A 421 20.78 -8.36 -15.34
N PRO A 422 20.15 -7.58 -14.44
CA PRO A 422 18.75 -7.19 -14.62
C PRO A 422 18.59 -6.37 -15.90
N SER A 423 17.36 -6.29 -16.43
CA SER A 423 17.08 -5.39 -17.56
C SER A 423 17.45 -3.94 -17.22
N SER A 424 18.04 -3.21 -18.17
CA SER A 424 18.46 -1.81 -17.99
C SER A 424 17.28 -0.84 -17.84
N SER A 425 16.06 -1.30 -18.11
CA SER A 425 14.82 -0.59 -17.85
C SER A 425 13.80 -1.50 -17.19
N GLY A 426 12.84 -0.88 -16.52
CA GLY A 426 11.73 -1.57 -15.89
C GLY A 426 10.60 -0.58 -15.61
N ARG A 427 9.48 -1.09 -15.12
CA ARG A 427 8.32 -0.28 -14.79
C ARG A 427 7.88 -0.52 -13.37
N ALA A 428 7.57 0.54 -12.62
CA ALA A 428 7.19 0.40 -11.22
C ALA A 428 5.98 -0.54 -11.08
N GLY A 429 6.08 -1.52 -10.19
CA GLY A 429 5.05 -2.52 -9.95
C GLY A 429 5.04 -3.72 -10.89
N ILE A 430 5.88 -3.75 -11.93
CA ILE A 430 5.97 -4.84 -12.89
C ILE A 430 7.32 -5.55 -12.71
N PRO A 431 7.37 -6.90 -12.70
CA PRO A 431 8.63 -7.63 -12.69
C PRO A 431 9.54 -7.22 -13.85
N LEU A 432 10.84 -7.14 -13.58
CA LEU A 432 11.84 -6.88 -14.63
C LEU A 432 11.78 -7.97 -15.72
N GLU A 433 11.92 -7.57 -16.98
CA GLU A 433 11.84 -8.49 -18.11
C GLU A 433 13.00 -9.51 -18.08
N THR A 434 14.23 -9.01 -17.89
CA THR A 434 15.38 -9.88 -17.62
C THR A 434 15.63 -9.90 -16.12
N GLN A 435 15.42 -11.07 -15.52
CA GLN A 435 15.64 -11.28 -14.10
C GLN A 435 17.13 -11.56 -13.82
N PRO A 436 17.68 -11.02 -12.72
CA PRO A 436 19.07 -11.22 -12.42
C PRO A 436 19.38 -12.63 -11.90
N VAL A 437 20.60 -13.08 -12.19
CA VAL A 437 21.16 -14.33 -11.66
C VAL A 437 22.48 -14.01 -10.99
N VAL A 438 22.62 -14.38 -9.73
CA VAL A 438 23.81 -14.11 -8.90
C VAL A 438 24.39 -15.43 -8.45
N ARG A 439 25.71 -15.54 -8.43
CA ARG A 439 26.43 -16.75 -8.03
C ARG A 439 27.51 -16.41 -7.01
N ILE A 440 27.79 -17.34 -6.11
CA ILE A 440 28.88 -17.23 -5.15
C ILE A 440 30.20 -17.60 -5.82
N VAL A 441 31.24 -16.80 -5.56
CA VAL A 441 32.58 -17.04 -6.07
C VAL A 441 33.64 -17.01 -4.95
N ASP A 442 34.76 -17.68 -5.17
CA ASP A 442 35.94 -17.61 -4.31
C ASP A 442 36.77 -16.34 -4.59
N ALA A 443 37.91 -16.19 -3.92
CA ALA A 443 38.80 -15.03 -4.08
C ALA A 443 39.41 -14.88 -5.49
N ASN A 444 39.35 -15.93 -6.30
CA ASN A 444 39.89 -16.00 -7.65
C ASN A 444 38.78 -15.89 -8.71
N GLY A 445 37.53 -15.71 -8.29
CA GLY A 445 36.37 -15.62 -9.19
C GLY A 445 35.83 -16.98 -9.65
N ASN A 446 36.26 -18.09 -9.04
CA ASN A 446 35.75 -19.41 -9.35
C ASN A 446 34.37 -19.62 -8.70
N PRO A 447 33.42 -20.29 -9.37
CA PRO A 447 32.11 -20.55 -8.80
C PRO A 447 32.20 -21.55 -7.64
N VAL A 448 31.48 -21.29 -6.55
CA VAL A 448 31.48 -22.15 -5.35
C VAL A 448 30.11 -22.80 -5.17
N ALA A 449 30.06 -24.14 -5.17
CA ALA A 449 28.85 -24.90 -4.89
C ALA A 449 28.47 -24.82 -3.40
N LYS A 450 27.57 -23.90 -3.03
CA LYS A 450 27.07 -23.77 -1.66
C LYS A 450 25.58 -23.49 -1.63
N LYS A 451 24.79 -24.48 -1.20
CA LYS A 451 23.34 -24.40 -1.05
C LYS A 451 22.94 -23.66 0.21
N GLY A 452 21.84 -22.91 0.14
CA GLY A 452 21.16 -22.35 1.31
C GLY A 452 21.65 -20.98 1.77
N ILE A 453 22.54 -20.31 1.02
CA ILE A 453 22.96 -18.95 1.33
C ILE A 453 21.87 -17.98 0.86
N SER A 454 21.42 -17.12 1.76
CA SER A 454 20.40 -16.11 1.45
C SER A 454 21.04 -14.92 0.72
N VAL A 455 20.62 -14.69 -0.51
CA VAL A 455 21.01 -13.53 -1.33
C VAL A 455 19.84 -12.55 -1.36
N VAL A 456 20.06 -11.35 -0.84
CA VAL A 456 19.09 -10.25 -0.82
C VAL A 456 19.41 -9.29 -1.96
N ALA A 457 18.47 -9.12 -2.89
CA ALA A 457 18.48 -8.04 -3.87
C ALA A 457 17.69 -6.85 -3.32
N GLU A 458 18.31 -5.68 -3.27
CA GLU A 458 17.71 -4.43 -2.80
C GLU A 458 17.86 -3.36 -3.87
N PHE A 459 16.76 -2.70 -4.24
CA PHE A 459 16.84 -1.52 -5.10
C PHE A 459 17.35 -0.33 -4.30
N VAL A 460 18.52 0.19 -4.65
CA VAL A 460 19.12 1.35 -4.01
C VAL A 460 19.07 2.52 -4.98
N CYS A 461 18.54 3.65 -4.53
CA CYS A 461 18.56 4.86 -5.33
C CYS A 461 20.00 5.36 -5.52
N GLY A 462 20.36 5.68 -6.76
CA GLY A 462 21.61 6.37 -7.08
C GLY A 462 21.59 7.84 -6.61
N ARG A 463 22.58 8.63 -7.03
CA ARG A 463 22.69 10.05 -6.64
C ARG A 463 21.58 10.97 -7.18
N SER A 464 20.64 10.44 -7.97
CA SER A 464 19.79 11.20 -8.89
C SER A 464 18.27 10.93 -8.80
N CYS A 465 17.75 10.24 -7.77
CA CYS A 465 16.28 10.10 -7.64
C CYS A 465 15.66 11.19 -6.73
N PRO A 466 14.37 11.52 -6.92
CA PRO A 466 13.64 12.50 -6.11
C PRO A 466 13.29 11.85 -4.76
N GLY A 467 14.20 11.93 -3.80
CA GLY A 467 14.01 11.38 -2.46
C GLY A 467 15.33 11.04 -1.81
N ASP A 468 15.59 11.66 -0.68
CA ASP A 468 16.72 11.42 0.20
C ASP A 468 16.70 9.98 0.76
N GLY A 469 17.36 9.05 0.05
CA GLY A 469 17.80 7.78 0.62
C GLY A 469 16.74 6.71 0.86
N GLN A 470 15.60 6.73 0.16
CA GLN A 470 14.68 5.59 0.19
C GLN A 470 15.25 4.42 -0.62
N SER A 471 15.63 3.34 0.08
CA SER A 471 15.74 2.02 -0.55
C SER A 471 14.37 1.60 -1.06
N GLY A 472 14.33 1.14 -2.31
CA GLY A 472 13.16 0.52 -2.91
C GLY A 472 12.89 -0.86 -2.33
N SER A 473 12.01 -1.62 -2.97
CA SER A 473 11.71 -3.00 -2.60
C SER A 473 12.97 -3.88 -2.51
N SER A 474 12.86 -4.94 -1.72
CA SER A 474 13.87 -6.00 -1.65
C SER A 474 13.24 -7.37 -1.82
N GLN A 475 14.02 -8.31 -2.35
CA GLN A 475 13.66 -9.71 -2.49
C GLN A 475 14.81 -10.59 -2.02
N THR A 476 14.50 -11.69 -1.36
CA THR A 476 15.48 -12.67 -0.92
C THR A 476 15.28 -13.98 -1.65
N VAL A 477 16.37 -14.55 -2.17
CA VAL A 477 16.43 -15.86 -2.82
C VAL A 477 17.56 -16.65 -2.17
N VAL A 478 17.37 -17.95 -1.97
CA VAL A 478 18.41 -18.84 -1.47
C VAL A 478 19.16 -19.49 -2.64
N THR A 479 20.46 -19.71 -2.47
CA THR A 479 21.27 -20.40 -3.48
C THR A 479 20.91 -21.86 -3.64
N ASP A 480 20.98 -22.34 -4.88
CA ASP A 480 20.84 -23.76 -5.25
C ASP A 480 22.11 -24.58 -4.94
N GLU A 481 22.12 -25.85 -5.35
CA GLU A 481 23.26 -26.77 -5.17
C GLU A 481 24.54 -26.30 -5.87
N ASN A 482 24.42 -25.44 -6.88
CA ASN A 482 25.55 -24.85 -7.61
C ASN A 482 25.98 -23.49 -7.06
N GLY A 483 25.42 -23.04 -5.93
CA GLY A 483 25.71 -21.72 -5.36
C GLY A 483 25.11 -20.55 -6.15
N VAL A 484 24.04 -20.80 -6.91
CA VAL A 484 23.39 -19.80 -7.77
C VAL A 484 22.04 -19.40 -7.18
N ALA A 485 21.81 -18.10 -7.03
CA ALA A 485 20.53 -17.49 -6.71
C ALA A 485 19.87 -16.92 -7.99
N ARG A 486 18.69 -17.43 -8.34
CA ARG A 486 17.90 -16.99 -9.49
C ARG A 486 16.68 -16.22 -9.04
N PHE A 487 16.59 -14.95 -9.40
CA PHE A 487 15.40 -14.14 -9.17
C PHE A 487 14.39 -14.41 -10.29
N THR A 488 13.10 -14.41 -9.97
CA THR A 488 12.02 -14.65 -10.96
C THR A 488 10.96 -13.56 -10.96
N GLU A 489 10.83 -12.81 -9.87
CA GLU A 489 9.75 -11.83 -9.64
C GLU A 489 10.30 -10.52 -9.06
N LEU A 490 11.57 -10.21 -9.36
CA LEU A 490 12.19 -9.00 -8.85
C LEU A 490 11.49 -7.80 -9.47
N THR A 491 10.77 -7.08 -8.61
CA THR A 491 9.87 -5.98 -8.97
C THR A 491 10.23 -4.77 -8.13
N MET A 492 10.42 -3.63 -8.78
CA MET A 492 10.58 -2.36 -8.09
C MET A 492 9.22 -1.84 -7.63
N ARG A 493 9.10 -1.49 -6.34
CA ARG A 493 7.91 -0.83 -5.76
C ARG A 493 8.33 0.50 -5.12
N GLY A 494 7.97 1.63 -5.74
CA GLY A 494 8.38 2.95 -5.26
C GLY A 494 8.36 4.01 -6.37
N LEU A 495 9.10 5.11 -6.12
CA LEU A 495 9.19 6.23 -7.06
C LEU A 495 9.99 5.88 -8.33
N ALA A 496 9.57 6.42 -9.48
CA ALA A 496 10.30 6.27 -10.74
C ALA A 496 11.66 6.97 -10.70
N GLY A 497 12.63 6.45 -11.46
CA GLY A 497 14.01 6.97 -11.48
C GLY A 497 15.05 5.90 -11.82
N ALA A 498 16.33 6.30 -11.75
CA ALA A 498 17.46 5.41 -11.99
C ALA A 498 17.94 4.74 -10.69
N PHE A 499 17.81 3.41 -10.63
CA PHE A 499 18.18 2.59 -9.47
C PHE A 499 19.33 1.66 -9.82
N LEU A 500 20.10 1.24 -8.82
CA LEU A 500 20.98 0.08 -8.92
C LEU A 500 20.42 -1.03 -8.02
N VAL A 501 20.60 -2.29 -8.42
CA VAL A 501 20.26 -3.43 -7.57
C VAL A 501 21.51 -3.83 -6.81
N ARG A 502 21.46 -3.68 -5.49
CA ARG A 502 22.50 -4.17 -4.59
C ARG A 502 22.16 -5.57 -4.14
N TYR A 503 23.03 -6.51 -4.44
CA TYR A 503 22.99 -7.86 -3.92
C TYR A 503 23.84 -7.94 -2.67
N SER A 504 23.33 -8.55 -1.62
CA SER A 504 24.07 -8.87 -0.41
C SER A 504 23.81 -10.31 -0.04
N ALA A 505 24.87 -11.02 0.32
CA ALA A 505 24.78 -12.40 0.79
C ALA A 505 25.54 -12.52 2.10
N SER A 506 24.97 -13.26 3.04
CA SER A 506 25.62 -13.55 4.31
C SER A 506 25.31 -14.96 4.75
N ASP A 507 26.32 -15.67 5.24
CA ASP A 507 26.18 -16.93 5.94
C ASP A 507 26.82 -16.79 7.32
N TYR A 508 25.98 -16.76 8.36
CA TYR A 508 26.43 -16.52 9.74
C TYR A 508 27.30 -17.67 10.26
N GLU A 509 27.02 -18.91 9.82
CA GLU A 509 27.74 -20.10 10.27
C GLU A 509 29.17 -20.14 9.73
N SER A 510 29.37 -19.68 8.50
CA SER A 510 30.70 -19.63 7.87
C SER A 510 31.41 -18.27 8.02
N GLY A 511 30.74 -17.26 8.57
CA GLY A 511 31.24 -15.87 8.60
C GLY A 511 31.34 -15.19 7.23
N PHE A 512 30.71 -15.76 6.18
CA PHE A 512 30.73 -15.20 4.84
C PHE A 512 29.83 -13.97 4.74
N SER A 513 30.33 -12.89 4.14
CA SER A 513 29.56 -11.69 3.82
C SER A 513 30.12 -11.02 2.58
N ALA A 514 29.30 -10.87 1.55
CA ALA A 514 29.69 -10.25 0.29
C ALA A 514 28.57 -9.35 -0.24
N GLY A 515 28.93 -8.35 -1.05
CA GLY A 515 27.99 -7.42 -1.64
C GLY A 515 28.44 -6.93 -3.01
N GLN A 516 27.51 -6.89 -3.96
CA GLN A 516 27.77 -6.48 -5.35
C GLN A 516 26.64 -5.61 -5.89
N GLY A 517 26.96 -4.66 -6.76
CA GLY A 517 25.99 -3.79 -7.43
C GLY A 517 25.79 -4.18 -8.88
N SER A 518 24.56 -4.09 -9.39
CA SER A 518 24.26 -4.19 -10.81
C SER A 518 24.62 -2.91 -11.58
N GLY A 519 24.45 -2.95 -12.91
CA GLY A 519 24.25 -1.74 -13.70
C GLY A 519 22.97 -0.99 -13.32
N TYR A 520 22.80 0.23 -13.85
CA TYR A 520 21.59 1.02 -13.60
C TYR A 520 20.36 0.42 -14.28
N VAL A 521 19.24 0.44 -13.57
CA VAL A 521 17.89 0.11 -14.03
C VAL A 521 17.08 1.40 -14.02
N ASN A 522 16.68 1.88 -15.20
CA ASN A 522 15.81 3.05 -15.32
C ASN A 522 14.35 2.61 -15.18
N VAL A 523 13.75 2.96 -14.04
CA VAL A 523 12.37 2.58 -13.71
C VAL A 523 11.43 3.70 -14.14
N THR A 524 10.53 3.39 -15.07
CA THR A 524 9.45 4.29 -15.49
C THR A 524 8.25 4.18 -14.55
N PRO A 525 7.38 5.21 -14.51
CA PRO A 525 6.13 5.18 -13.75
C PRO A 525 5.27 3.98 -14.09
N GLY A 526 4.58 3.41 -13.09
CA GLY A 526 3.63 2.31 -13.27
C GLY A 526 2.34 2.73 -13.98
N TYR A 527 1.41 1.79 -14.19
CA TYR A 527 0.09 2.12 -14.74
C TYR A 527 -0.66 3.07 -13.80
N ALA A 528 -1.37 4.03 -14.37
CA ALA A 528 -2.22 4.94 -13.62
C ALA A 528 -3.23 4.15 -12.74
N ALA A 529 -3.23 4.45 -11.45
CA ALA A 529 -4.09 3.86 -10.44
C ALA A 529 -5.10 4.86 -9.87
N ALA A 530 -4.78 6.16 -9.88
CA ALA A 530 -5.68 7.23 -9.44
C ALA A 530 -5.47 8.53 -10.24
N ILE A 531 -6.45 9.43 -10.20
CA ILE A 531 -6.28 10.83 -10.64
C ILE A 531 -6.11 11.69 -9.41
N ALA A 532 -4.99 12.41 -9.30
CA ALA A 532 -4.77 13.43 -8.29
C ALA A 532 -5.13 14.81 -8.84
N VAL A 533 -5.81 15.59 -8.00
CA VAL A 533 -6.12 17.01 -8.27
C VAL A 533 -5.06 17.83 -7.56
N GLU A 534 -4.06 18.33 -8.30
CA GLU A 534 -2.97 19.11 -7.71
C GLU A 534 -3.39 20.55 -7.42
N ARG A 535 -4.19 21.11 -8.31
CA ARG A 535 -4.74 22.46 -8.16
C ARG A 535 -6.22 22.45 -8.49
N SER A 536 -7.00 23.15 -7.66
CA SER A 536 -8.42 23.40 -7.87
C SER A 536 -8.75 24.83 -7.47
N THR A 537 -9.53 25.49 -8.30
CA THR A 537 -10.22 26.72 -7.89
C THR A 537 -11.32 26.37 -6.89
N ALA A 538 -11.40 27.10 -5.77
CA ALA A 538 -12.29 26.75 -4.66
C ALA A 538 -13.73 27.25 -4.85
N ILE A 539 -13.94 28.25 -5.69
CA ILE A 539 -15.22 28.95 -5.84
C ILE A 539 -15.53 29.11 -7.32
N PHE A 540 -16.69 28.61 -7.73
CA PHE A 540 -17.30 28.86 -9.03
C PHE A 540 -18.55 29.70 -8.84
N SER A 541 -18.87 30.53 -9.83
CA SER A 541 -20.15 31.23 -9.89
C SER A 541 -20.94 30.73 -11.09
N TYR A 542 -22.27 30.65 -10.96
CA TYR A 542 -23.15 30.16 -12.02
C TYR A 542 -22.84 30.79 -13.38
N GLY A 543 -22.56 29.95 -14.38
CA GLY A 543 -22.35 30.36 -15.77
C GLY A 543 -21.06 31.14 -16.05
N VAL A 544 -20.17 31.32 -15.07
CA VAL A 544 -18.87 32.00 -15.26
C VAL A 544 -17.79 30.99 -15.67
N SER A 545 -17.08 31.28 -16.76
CA SER A 545 -15.97 30.43 -17.24
C SER A 545 -14.68 30.73 -16.47
N VAL A 546 -13.98 29.67 -16.05
CA VAL A 546 -12.69 29.76 -15.36
C VAL A 546 -11.59 29.20 -16.25
N ASP A 547 -10.64 30.06 -16.68
CA ASP A 547 -9.59 29.69 -17.65
C ASP A 547 -8.55 28.69 -17.12
N SER A 548 -8.31 28.60 -15.81
CA SER A 548 -7.34 27.65 -15.26
C SER A 548 -7.90 27.03 -13.98
N ALA A 549 -8.88 26.16 -14.19
CA ALA A 549 -9.77 25.70 -13.14
C ALA A 549 -9.18 24.56 -12.33
N PHE A 550 -8.55 23.59 -13.01
CA PHE A 550 -7.98 22.39 -12.41
C PHE A 550 -6.67 21.99 -13.10
N ASP A 551 -5.72 21.52 -12.30
CA ASP A 551 -4.56 20.77 -12.78
C ASP A 551 -4.65 19.35 -12.24
N LEU A 552 -4.69 18.40 -13.17
CA LEU A 552 -4.90 16.98 -12.91
C LEU A 552 -3.66 16.20 -13.31
N VAL A 553 -3.28 15.25 -12.48
CA VAL A 553 -2.21 14.30 -12.79
C VAL A 553 -2.71 12.88 -12.55
N ALA A 554 -2.48 11.99 -13.50
CA ALA A 554 -2.74 10.56 -13.37
C ALA A 554 -1.53 9.93 -12.67
N VAL A 555 -1.75 9.34 -11.50
CA VAL A 555 -0.68 8.77 -10.69
C VAL A 555 -0.82 7.26 -10.59
N ASP A 556 0.31 6.56 -10.54
CA ASP A 556 0.38 5.14 -10.24
C ASP A 556 0.16 4.87 -8.73
N ALA A 557 0.26 3.60 -8.32
CA ALA A 557 0.05 3.19 -6.92
C ALA A 557 1.12 3.74 -5.94
N TRP A 558 2.22 4.30 -6.44
CA TRP A 558 3.35 4.83 -5.67
C TRP A 558 3.47 6.35 -5.76
N GLY A 559 2.55 7.02 -6.45
CA GLY A 559 2.52 8.47 -6.60
C GLY A 559 3.36 9.02 -7.76
N ASN A 560 3.81 8.17 -8.68
CA ASN A 560 4.49 8.63 -9.90
C ASN A 560 3.46 9.08 -10.93
N ILE A 561 3.75 10.14 -11.69
CA ILE A 561 2.92 10.55 -12.82
C ILE A 561 3.04 9.50 -13.93
N ALA A 562 1.94 8.83 -14.28
CA ALA A 562 1.89 7.80 -15.32
C ALA A 562 1.98 8.45 -16.71
N ASP A 563 3.19 8.54 -17.25
CA ASP A 563 3.52 9.21 -18.51
C ASP A 563 2.87 8.57 -19.75
N ASP A 564 2.51 7.29 -19.69
CA ASP A 564 1.79 6.58 -20.75
C ASP A 564 0.26 6.81 -20.74
N PHE A 565 -0.27 7.53 -19.75
CA PHE A 565 -1.71 7.72 -19.59
C PHE A 565 -2.27 8.83 -20.50
N ASN A 566 -3.19 8.46 -21.41
CA ASN A 566 -3.72 9.34 -22.47
C ASN A 566 -5.25 9.28 -22.65
N GLU A 567 -5.97 8.93 -21.58
CA GLU A 567 -7.42 8.76 -21.60
C GLU A 567 -8.20 10.09 -21.65
N SER A 568 -9.45 10.02 -22.11
CA SER A 568 -10.36 11.17 -22.07
C SER A 568 -10.93 11.37 -20.68
N LEU A 569 -11.05 12.64 -20.29
CA LEU A 569 -11.65 13.00 -19.02
C LEU A 569 -13.18 13.04 -19.13
N GLU A 570 -13.82 12.40 -18.16
CA GLU A 570 -15.23 12.50 -17.84
C GLU A 570 -15.39 13.02 -16.41
N VAL A 571 -16.49 13.74 -16.15
CA VAL A 571 -16.79 14.30 -14.83
C VAL A 571 -18.13 13.77 -14.36
N ALA A 572 -18.17 13.22 -13.15
CA ALA A 572 -19.40 12.85 -12.47
C ALA A 572 -19.66 13.82 -11.32
N THR A 573 -20.91 14.26 -11.17
CA THR A 573 -21.35 15.17 -10.11
C THR A 573 -22.49 14.54 -9.30
N SER A 574 -22.57 14.90 -8.01
CA SER A 574 -23.59 14.39 -7.06
C SER A 574 -24.98 15.01 -7.23
N ARG A 575 -25.05 16.17 -7.89
CA ARG A 575 -26.29 16.93 -8.15
C ARG A 575 -26.43 17.13 -9.66
N ASN A 576 -27.60 17.59 -10.09
CA ASN A 576 -27.83 18.01 -11.48
C ASN A 576 -27.07 19.34 -11.76
N ILE A 577 -25.75 19.23 -11.87
CA ILE A 577 -24.82 20.30 -12.23
C ILE A 577 -24.30 19.97 -13.62
N ASP A 578 -24.57 20.85 -14.56
CA ASP A 578 -23.93 20.85 -15.86
C ASP A 578 -22.49 21.33 -15.68
N PHE A 579 -21.56 20.38 -15.71
CA PHE A 579 -20.13 20.59 -15.57
C PHE A 579 -19.50 20.63 -16.97
N ALA A 580 -19.54 21.81 -17.59
CA ALA A 580 -19.04 21.98 -18.94
C ALA A 580 -17.50 22.12 -18.94
N ILE A 581 -16.84 21.12 -19.52
CA ILE A 581 -15.40 21.13 -19.83
C ILE A 581 -15.20 21.22 -21.36
N PRO A 582 -14.08 21.79 -21.84
CA PRO A 582 -13.76 21.77 -23.26
C PRO A 582 -13.65 20.34 -23.80
N THR A 583 -14.20 20.07 -24.97
CA THR A 583 -14.12 18.75 -25.62
C THR A 583 -13.29 18.80 -26.90
N PRO A 584 -12.31 17.90 -27.09
CA PRO A 584 -11.88 16.84 -26.18
C PRO A 584 -10.89 17.35 -25.10
N SER A 585 -11.12 16.98 -23.84
CA SER A 585 -10.13 17.09 -22.76
C SER A 585 -9.52 15.71 -22.52
N ARG A 586 -8.23 15.54 -22.84
CA ARG A 586 -7.50 14.28 -22.72
C ARG A 586 -6.20 14.49 -21.97
N PHE A 587 -5.82 13.51 -21.15
CA PHE A 587 -4.50 13.49 -20.54
C PHE A 587 -3.42 13.39 -21.61
N LYS A 588 -2.30 14.05 -21.37
CA LYS A 588 -1.07 13.94 -22.16
C LYS A 588 0.10 13.82 -21.18
N ASP A 589 0.91 12.77 -21.36
CA ASP A 589 2.05 12.49 -20.49
C ASP A 589 1.64 12.40 -19.01
N GLY A 590 0.45 11.83 -18.75
CA GLY A 590 -0.13 11.72 -17.41
C GLY A 590 -0.68 13.02 -16.82
N GLN A 591 -0.68 14.14 -17.55
CA GLN A 591 -1.11 15.45 -17.03
C GLN A 591 -2.24 16.06 -17.85
N LEU A 592 -3.10 16.86 -17.22
CA LEU A 592 -4.19 17.59 -17.86
C LEU A 592 -4.51 18.87 -17.09
N THR A 593 -4.34 20.02 -17.73
CA THR A 593 -4.86 21.31 -17.25
C THR A 593 -6.22 21.60 -17.89
N LEU A 594 -7.25 21.72 -17.06
CA LEU A 594 -8.58 22.10 -17.51
C LEU A 594 -8.74 23.62 -17.57
N ARG A 595 -9.03 24.10 -18.76
CA ARG A 595 -9.29 25.52 -19.05
C ARG A 595 -10.74 25.76 -19.39
N ASN A 596 -11.18 27.01 -19.26
CA ASN A 596 -12.53 27.49 -19.61
C ASN A 596 -13.68 26.62 -19.06
N VAL A 597 -13.53 26.14 -17.82
CA VAL A 597 -14.55 25.32 -17.17
C VAL A 597 -15.72 26.20 -16.74
N THR A 598 -16.94 25.79 -17.05
CA THR A 598 -18.17 26.51 -16.70
C THR A 598 -19.12 25.58 -15.97
N LEU A 599 -19.65 26.01 -14.81
CA LEU A 599 -20.62 25.25 -14.04
C LEU A 599 -22.00 25.91 -14.08
N LYS A 600 -23.05 25.13 -14.35
CA LYS A 600 -24.45 25.58 -14.29
C LYS A 600 -25.29 24.63 -13.45
N GLY A 601 -26.13 25.20 -12.59
CA GLY A 601 -27.02 24.45 -11.73
C GLY A 601 -27.29 25.15 -10.39
N PRO A 602 -27.92 24.46 -9.42
CA PRO A 602 -28.26 25.03 -8.12
C PRO A 602 -27.01 25.37 -7.30
N ALA A 603 -27.00 26.55 -6.70
CA ALA A 603 -25.95 27.01 -5.79
C ALA A 603 -25.86 26.14 -4.53
N GLY A 604 -24.64 25.98 -4.01
CA GLY A 604 -24.33 25.17 -2.85
C GLY A 604 -23.07 24.32 -3.04
N THR A 605 -22.87 23.36 -2.13
CA THR A 605 -21.74 22.41 -2.20
C THR A 605 -22.03 21.30 -3.22
N VAL A 606 -21.06 21.07 -4.09
CA VAL A 606 -21.10 20.05 -5.15
C VAL A 606 -19.95 19.07 -4.94
N ASP A 607 -20.31 17.80 -4.75
CA ASP A 607 -19.32 16.72 -4.81
C ASP A 607 -19.12 16.32 -6.28
N TYR A 608 -17.87 16.22 -6.70
CA TYR A 608 -17.49 15.83 -8.05
C TYR A 608 -16.38 14.77 -8.02
N THR A 609 -16.31 13.99 -9.10
CA THR A 609 -15.28 12.97 -9.30
C THR A 609 -14.85 13.00 -10.75
N PHE A 610 -13.55 13.12 -10.97
CA PHE A 610 -12.94 12.96 -12.29
C PHE A 610 -12.75 11.50 -12.60
N ARG A 611 -13.08 11.10 -13.84
CA ARG A 611 -12.91 9.74 -14.35
C ARG A 611 -12.19 9.81 -15.68
N ALA A 612 -11.28 8.88 -15.93
CA ALA A 612 -10.66 8.71 -17.24
C ALA A 612 -10.35 7.23 -17.42
N GLY A 613 -11.02 6.59 -18.39
CA GLY A 613 -10.97 5.13 -18.54
C GLY A 613 -11.39 4.40 -17.26
N ARG A 614 -10.49 3.59 -16.69
CA ARG A 614 -10.72 2.83 -15.44
C ARG A 614 -10.29 3.56 -14.17
N VAL A 615 -9.68 4.74 -14.30
CA VAL A 615 -9.07 5.48 -13.20
C VAL A 615 -10.03 6.59 -12.75
N SER A 616 -10.03 6.91 -11.45
CA SER A 616 -10.87 7.97 -10.91
C SER A 616 -10.13 8.76 -9.82
N SER A 617 -10.52 10.02 -9.63
CA SER A 617 -10.09 10.78 -8.47
C SER A 617 -10.84 10.34 -7.22
N THR A 618 -10.32 10.68 -6.05
CA THR A 618 -11.15 10.68 -4.85
C THR A 618 -12.28 11.72 -5.02
N PRO A 619 -13.45 11.52 -4.40
CA PRO A 619 -14.50 12.55 -4.38
C PRO A 619 -13.95 13.85 -3.80
N GLN A 620 -14.15 14.94 -4.53
CA GLN A 620 -13.75 16.28 -4.14
C GLN A 620 -15.00 17.15 -3.95
N ILE A 621 -14.85 18.23 -3.19
CA ILE A 621 -15.94 19.17 -2.91
C ILE A 621 -15.58 20.55 -3.46
N LEU A 622 -16.55 21.22 -4.08
CA LEU A 622 -16.45 22.63 -4.44
C LEU A 622 -17.72 23.38 -4.04
N SER A 623 -17.64 24.71 -3.97
CA SER A 623 -18.80 25.57 -3.73
C SER A 623 -19.17 26.32 -5.00
N LEU A 624 -20.43 26.15 -5.43
CA LEU A 624 -21.04 26.93 -6.50
C LEU A 624 -21.85 28.08 -5.88
N SER A 625 -21.43 29.32 -6.12
CA SER A 625 -22.16 30.52 -5.75
C SER A 625 -23.15 30.92 -6.84
N ALA A 626 -24.13 31.74 -6.48
CA ALA A 626 -24.94 32.44 -7.48
C ALA A 626 -24.03 33.29 -8.39
N GLY A 627 -24.44 33.39 -9.66
CA GLY A 627 -23.79 34.22 -10.68
C GLY A 627 -24.22 35.67 -10.60
N ALA A 628 -24.08 36.39 -11.72
CA ALA A 628 -24.54 37.77 -11.82
C ALA A 628 -26.08 37.85 -11.65
N PRO A 629 -26.61 38.89 -10.95
CA PRO A 629 -28.05 39.16 -10.87
C PRO A 629 -28.70 39.22 -12.24
N ALA A 630 -29.83 38.53 -12.42
CA ALA A 630 -30.56 38.49 -13.70
C ALA A 630 -32.08 38.69 -13.55
N LYS A 631 -32.66 38.25 -12.42
CA LYS A 631 -34.11 38.29 -12.17
C LYS A 631 -34.39 38.77 -10.76
N MET A 632 -35.52 39.44 -10.56
CA MET A 632 -36.09 39.75 -9.24
C MET A 632 -37.44 39.04 -9.08
N GLU A 633 -37.77 38.61 -7.88
CA GLU A 633 -39.03 37.93 -7.56
C GLU A 633 -39.61 38.43 -6.22
N ILE A 634 -40.92 38.65 -6.17
CA ILE A 634 -41.62 39.07 -4.94
C ILE A 634 -41.94 37.83 -4.11
N LEU A 635 -41.42 37.78 -2.88
CA LEU A 635 -41.55 36.64 -1.97
C LEU A 635 -42.78 36.74 -1.07
N THR A 636 -43.13 37.94 -0.63
CA THR A 636 -44.25 38.19 0.27
C THR A 636 -45.11 39.30 -0.28
N ARG A 637 -46.42 39.09 -0.26
CA ARG A 637 -47.41 40.06 -0.75
C ARG A 637 -48.25 40.52 0.44
N PRO A 638 -48.30 41.83 0.74
CA PRO A 638 -49.30 42.33 1.67
C PRO A 638 -50.68 42.16 1.03
N GLY A 639 -51.65 41.67 1.80
CA GLY A 639 -53.05 41.60 1.38
C GLY A 639 -53.69 42.99 1.32
N THR A 640 -55.02 43.03 1.40
CA THR A 640 -55.77 44.29 1.53
C THR A 640 -55.37 45.01 2.82
N ILE A 641 -55.04 46.30 2.72
CA ILE A 641 -54.73 47.17 3.86
C ILE A 641 -55.78 48.26 3.99
N SER A 642 -56.11 48.67 5.21
CA SER A 642 -56.89 49.89 5.43
C SER A 642 -55.99 51.14 5.33
N SER A 643 -56.56 52.27 4.92
CA SER A 643 -55.90 53.58 5.03
C SER A 643 -55.36 53.81 6.44
N ASP A 644 -54.17 54.42 6.52
CA ASP A 644 -53.42 54.73 7.75
C ASP A 644 -53.00 53.53 8.62
N ALA A 645 -53.20 52.29 8.16
CA ALA A 645 -52.66 51.10 8.83
C ALA A 645 -51.19 50.87 8.49
N THR A 646 -50.41 50.44 9.48
CA THR A 646 -49.03 50.00 9.27
C THR A 646 -49.01 48.63 8.58
N LEU A 647 -48.16 48.47 7.56
CA LEU A 647 -47.87 47.17 6.95
C LEU A 647 -47.22 46.23 7.98
N THR A 648 -48.00 45.30 8.54
CA THR A 648 -47.51 44.29 9.50
C THR A 648 -46.78 43.13 8.82
N THR A 649 -47.08 42.88 7.54
CA THR A 649 -46.32 41.96 6.69
C THR A 649 -45.37 42.77 5.82
N PRO A 650 -44.04 42.63 5.98
CA PRO A 650 -43.09 43.36 5.16
C PRO A 650 -43.17 42.90 3.71
N LEU A 651 -42.97 43.82 2.77
CA LEU A 651 -42.84 43.51 1.35
C LEU A 651 -41.38 43.08 1.10
N ALA A 652 -41.15 41.80 0.81
CA ALA A 652 -39.82 41.25 0.56
C ALA A 652 -39.65 40.77 -0.88
N VAL A 653 -38.49 41.07 -1.46
CA VAL A 653 -38.05 40.58 -2.78
C VAL A 653 -36.79 39.75 -2.65
N GLN A 654 -36.60 38.83 -3.61
CA GLN A 654 -35.39 38.06 -3.77
C GLN A 654 -34.77 38.36 -5.13
N ILE A 655 -33.46 38.56 -5.18
CA ILE A 655 -32.70 38.68 -6.42
C ILE A 655 -32.12 37.31 -6.76
N LEU A 656 -32.34 36.89 -8.00
CA LEU A 656 -31.92 35.61 -8.55
C LEU A 656 -30.95 35.83 -9.71
N ASP A 657 -30.01 34.89 -9.91
CA ASP A 657 -29.17 34.84 -11.11
C ASP A 657 -29.92 34.21 -12.30
N GLY A 658 -29.24 34.07 -13.45
CA GLY A 658 -29.81 33.44 -14.65
C GLY A 658 -30.14 31.94 -14.50
N GLY A 659 -29.72 31.30 -13.40
CA GLY A 659 -30.02 29.92 -13.04
C GLY A 659 -31.09 29.78 -11.95
N GLY A 660 -31.66 30.89 -11.46
CA GLY A 660 -32.63 30.89 -10.38
C GLY A 660 -32.01 30.78 -8.98
N ASN A 661 -30.70 30.97 -8.83
CA ASN A 661 -30.05 30.96 -7.52
C ASN A 661 -30.16 32.31 -6.83
N ALA A 662 -30.46 32.30 -5.53
CA ALA A 662 -30.48 33.50 -4.71
C ALA A 662 -29.11 34.18 -4.68
N VAL A 663 -29.02 35.41 -5.20
CA VAL A 663 -27.81 36.22 -5.12
C VAL A 663 -27.80 36.92 -3.77
N ASN A 664 -26.70 36.79 -3.03
CA ASN A 664 -26.54 37.55 -1.79
C ASN A 664 -26.24 39.01 -2.13
N VAL A 665 -27.23 39.87 -1.84
CA VAL A 665 -27.22 41.29 -2.22
C VAL A 665 -27.13 42.21 -1.00
N SER A 666 -26.47 41.77 0.07
CA SER A 666 -26.35 42.50 1.35
C SER A 666 -25.93 43.98 1.25
N ASN A 667 -25.42 44.44 0.09
CA ASN A 667 -25.02 45.83 -0.16
C ASN A 667 -25.70 46.51 -1.39
N LEU A 668 -26.68 45.89 -2.06
CA LEU A 668 -27.38 46.53 -3.18
C LEU A 668 -28.69 47.15 -2.70
N PRO A 669 -28.86 48.48 -2.75
CA PRO A 669 -30.12 49.10 -2.39
C PRO A 669 -31.17 48.77 -3.46
N VAL A 670 -32.27 48.17 -3.03
CA VAL A 670 -33.49 48.03 -3.84
C VAL A 670 -34.40 49.19 -3.48
N PHE A 671 -34.83 49.96 -4.48
CA PHE A 671 -35.70 51.12 -4.26
C PHE A 671 -37.16 50.73 -4.45
N LEU A 672 -38.00 51.12 -3.48
CA LEU A 672 -39.45 51.04 -3.58
C LEU A 672 -39.98 52.37 -4.10
N SER A 673 -40.75 52.34 -5.18
CA SER A 673 -41.43 53.52 -5.72
C SER A 673 -42.92 53.25 -5.92
N THR A 674 -43.76 54.27 -5.71
CA THR A 674 -45.19 54.21 -6.00
C THR A 674 -45.47 54.96 -7.29
N SER A 675 -46.12 54.33 -8.28
CA SER A 675 -46.47 54.99 -9.55
C SER A 675 -47.96 55.33 -9.63
N GLY A 676 -48.28 56.63 -9.60
CA GLY A 676 -49.61 57.16 -9.90
C GLY A 676 -50.65 57.07 -8.77
N SER A 677 -51.89 57.46 -9.10
CA SER A 677 -53.06 57.56 -8.20
C SER A 677 -53.65 56.21 -7.75
N ASN A 678 -53.05 55.10 -8.18
CA ASN A 678 -53.22 53.76 -7.62
C ASN A 678 -51.84 53.29 -7.14
N PRO A 679 -51.66 52.83 -5.89
CA PRO A 679 -50.35 52.42 -5.39
C PRO A 679 -49.93 51.09 -6.05
N LEU A 680 -49.36 51.18 -7.25
CA LEU A 680 -48.48 50.14 -7.78
C LEU A 680 -47.12 50.37 -7.14
N ASN A 681 -46.72 49.43 -6.29
CA ASN A 681 -45.41 49.40 -5.68
C ASN A 681 -44.45 48.74 -6.68
N GLU A 682 -43.59 49.56 -7.28
CA GLU A 682 -42.55 49.11 -8.21
C GLU A 682 -41.22 49.01 -7.46
N PHE A 683 -40.63 47.81 -7.47
CA PHE A 683 -39.26 47.58 -7.03
C PHE A 683 -38.29 47.82 -8.18
N LYS A 684 -37.48 48.88 -8.06
CA LYS A 684 -36.43 49.19 -9.03
C LYS A 684 -35.09 48.65 -8.53
N GLY A 685 -34.49 47.77 -9.32
CA GLY A 685 -33.10 47.36 -9.17
C GLY A 685 -32.13 48.40 -9.74
N LEU A 686 -30.88 48.36 -9.28
CA LEU A 686 -29.76 49.06 -9.92
C LEU A 686 -29.18 48.19 -11.06
N GLY A 687 -29.18 48.69 -12.29
CA GLY A 687 -28.54 48.03 -13.44
C GLY A 687 -29.50 47.25 -14.36
N SER A 688 -29.07 46.08 -14.84
CA SER A 688 -29.72 45.29 -15.90
C SER A 688 -30.81 44.32 -15.42
N VAL A 689 -31.11 44.27 -14.12
CA VAL A 689 -32.17 43.40 -13.58
C VAL A 689 -33.53 44.05 -13.82
N PRO A 690 -34.48 43.40 -14.53
CA PRO A 690 -35.81 43.96 -14.76
C PRO A 690 -36.55 44.27 -13.45
N ALA A 691 -37.25 45.40 -13.41
CA ALA A 691 -38.09 45.78 -12.29
C ALA A 691 -39.31 44.85 -12.17
N VAL A 692 -39.81 44.68 -10.95
CA VAL A 692 -41.05 43.95 -10.67
C VAL A 692 -42.01 44.87 -9.93
N SER A 693 -43.28 44.83 -10.29
CA SER A 693 -44.34 45.58 -9.64
C SER A 693 -45.44 44.67 -9.12
N ASP A 694 -46.12 45.13 -8.08
CA ASP A 694 -47.37 44.54 -7.60
C ASP A 694 -48.33 45.64 -7.15
N SER A 695 -49.63 45.33 -7.13
CA SER A 695 -50.67 46.26 -6.69
C SER A 695 -51.10 45.96 -5.27
N ILE A 696 -51.15 46.98 -4.42
CA ILE A 696 -51.75 46.87 -3.09
C ILE A 696 -53.16 47.45 -3.13
N THR A 697 -54.16 46.69 -2.67
CA THR A 697 -55.52 47.22 -2.52
C THR A 697 -55.63 47.94 -1.18
N VAL A 698 -55.87 49.25 -1.22
CA VAL A 698 -56.15 50.07 -0.04
C VAL A 698 -57.66 50.26 0.08
N VAL A 699 -58.23 49.90 1.22
CA VAL A 699 -59.65 50.15 1.56
C VAL A 699 -59.76 51.26 2.60
N ALA A 700 -60.94 51.89 2.70
CA ALA A 700 -61.21 52.89 3.72
C ALA A 700 -61.02 52.32 5.14
N GLY A 701 -60.50 53.15 6.04
CA GLY A 701 -60.24 52.80 7.43
C GLY A 701 -61.49 52.80 8.30
N ALA A 702 -61.29 52.68 9.61
CA ALA A 702 -62.39 52.80 10.55
C ALA A 702 -63.00 54.21 10.52
N ALA A 703 -64.33 54.29 10.62
CA ALA A 703 -65.05 55.55 10.65
C ALA A 703 -64.61 56.39 11.84
N GLN A 704 -64.14 57.60 11.56
CA GLN A 704 -63.70 58.55 12.59
C GLN A 704 -64.59 59.78 12.65
N SER A 705 -65.31 60.13 11.58
CA SER A 705 -66.26 61.23 11.59
C SER A 705 -67.45 60.97 10.67
N VAL A 706 -68.32 61.96 10.51
CA VAL A 706 -69.49 61.89 9.63
C VAL A 706 -69.58 63.13 8.74
N ARG A 707 -70.02 62.91 7.51
CA ARG A 707 -70.31 63.96 6.53
C ARG A 707 -71.81 64.04 6.29
N LEU A 708 -72.37 65.24 6.34
CA LEU A 708 -73.77 65.50 6.02
C LEU A 708 -73.98 65.41 4.50
N LEU A 709 -74.95 64.60 4.07
CA LEU A 709 -75.30 64.40 2.66
C LEU A 709 -76.52 65.22 2.22
N THR A 710 -77.35 65.64 3.17
CA THR A 710 -78.54 66.47 2.93
C THR A 710 -78.22 67.96 3.03
N SER A 711 -79.19 68.82 2.69
CA SER A 711 -79.08 70.27 2.85
C SER A 711 -78.70 70.68 4.27
N SER A 712 -77.81 71.67 4.39
CA SER A 712 -77.23 72.15 5.66
C SER A 712 -78.17 73.04 6.48
N SER A 713 -79.39 73.32 6.01
CA SER A 713 -80.40 74.03 6.78
C SER A 713 -81.82 73.50 6.57
N VAL A 714 -82.64 73.53 7.63
CA VAL A 714 -84.03 73.05 7.63
C VAL A 714 -84.92 73.95 8.50
N GLN A 715 -86.14 74.23 8.03
CA GLN A 715 -87.20 74.84 8.83
C GLN A 715 -87.99 73.75 9.55
N ALA A 716 -88.25 73.93 10.85
CA ALA A 716 -88.94 72.95 11.67
C ALA A 716 -89.97 73.61 12.59
N ARG A 717 -90.94 72.83 13.06
CA ARG A 717 -91.90 73.23 14.09
C ARG A 717 -91.63 72.44 15.37
N SER A 718 -91.70 73.10 16.52
CA SER A 718 -91.43 72.48 17.82
C SER A 718 -92.32 71.27 18.07
N GLY A 719 -91.72 70.13 18.41
CA GLY A 719 -92.44 68.88 18.68
C GLY A 719 -92.89 68.09 17.44
N ILE A 720 -92.62 68.59 16.23
CA ILE A 720 -92.94 67.93 14.96
C ILE A 720 -91.65 67.43 14.30
N SER A 721 -91.69 66.24 13.70
CA SER A 721 -90.53 65.68 12.99
C SER A 721 -90.07 66.61 11.86
N LEU A 722 -88.76 66.68 11.63
CA LEU A 722 -88.18 67.49 10.56
C LEU A 722 -88.77 67.11 9.19
N THR A 723 -89.11 68.12 8.39
CA THR A 723 -89.68 67.94 7.04
C THR A 723 -88.68 67.34 6.06
N SER A 724 -87.40 67.66 6.22
CA SER A 724 -86.28 67.02 5.55
C SER A 724 -85.39 66.34 6.60
N GLN A 725 -85.38 65.00 6.60
CA GLN A 725 -84.58 64.24 7.54
C GLN A 725 -83.11 64.17 7.09
N PRO A 726 -82.14 64.29 8.02
CA PRO A 726 -80.74 64.26 7.67
C PRO A 726 -80.27 62.86 7.23
N ALA A 727 -79.42 62.82 6.21
CA ALA A 727 -78.66 61.63 5.83
C ALA A 727 -77.16 61.93 5.90
N LEU A 728 -76.37 60.97 6.38
CA LEU A 728 -74.93 61.09 6.63
C LEU A 728 -74.16 59.95 5.98
N GLN A 729 -72.89 60.18 5.69
CA GLN A 729 -71.89 59.17 5.35
C GLN A 729 -70.83 59.12 6.45
N LEU A 730 -70.54 57.93 6.97
CA LEU A 730 -69.37 57.72 7.82
C LEU A 730 -68.09 57.92 6.99
N ILE A 731 -67.13 58.64 7.56
CA ILE A 731 -65.84 58.91 6.93
C ILE A 731 -64.68 58.49 7.84
N ASP A 732 -63.62 57.95 7.26
CA ASP A 732 -62.37 57.62 7.97
C ASP A 732 -61.53 58.87 8.28
N ALA A 733 -60.37 58.70 8.93
CA ALA A 733 -59.42 59.76 9.26
C ALA A 733 -58.95 60.56 8.04
N ALA A 734 -58.82 59.88 6.89
CA ALA A 734 -58.35 60.42 5.63
C ALA A 734 -59.50 61.03 4.78
N GLY A 735 -60.75 60.96 5.25
CA GLY A 735 -61.93 61.52 4.59
C GLY A 735 -62.61 60.60 3.58
N ASN A 736 -62.19 59.33 3.48
CA ASN A 736 -62.79 58.32 2.60
C ASN A 736 -64.09 57.78 3.21
N ASP A 737 -64.98 57.28 2.35
CA ASP A 737 -66.25 56.67 2.79
C ASP A 737 -65.99 55.34 3.52
N ALA A 738 -66.21 55.33 4.83
CA ALA A 738 -65.99 54.17 5.67
C ALA A 738 -67.21 53.24 5.61
N ALA A 739 -67.10 52.14 4.87
CA ALA A 739 -68.14 51.12 4.76
C ALA A 739 -68.25 50.27 6.04
N GLN A 740 -68.80 50.86 7.10
CA GLN A 740 -68.95 50.23 8.42
C GLN A 740 -70.40 50.21 8.88
N ALA A 741 -70.90 49.01 9.16
CA ALA A 741 -72.25 48.80 9.67
C ALA A 741 -72.34 49.02 11.18
N SER A 742 -73.55 49.33 11.65
CA SER A 742 -73.91 49.34 13.07
C SER A 742 -73.18 50.38 13.93
N VAL A 743 -72.50 51.36 13.34
CA VAL A 743 -71.94 52.50 14.07
C VAL A 743 -73.08 53.40 14.51
N GLU A 744 -73.17 53.66 15.80
CA GLU A 744 -74.23 54.47 16.37
C GLU A 744 -73.91 55.95 16.17
N VAL A 745 -74.78 56.70 15.50
CA VAL A 745 -74.63 58.14 15.30
C VAL A 745 -75.74 58.87 16.02
N ARG A 746 -75.36 59.79 16.90
CA ARG A 746 -76.27 60.57 17.73
C ARG A 746 -76.28 62.04 17.32
N ALA A 747 -77.44 62.55 16.95
CA ALA A 747 -77.71 63.97 16.76
C ALA A 747 -77.68 64.70 18.12
N ARG A 748 -76.91 65.78 18.20
CA ARG A 748 -76.79 66.63 19.39
C ARG A 748 -76.90 68.09 18.98
N GLY A 749 -77.72 68.85 19.69
CA GLY A 749 -77.81 70.29 19.50
C GLY A 749 -76.80 71.07 20.35
N THR A 750 -76.19 72.08 19.78
CA THR A 750 -75.63 73.24 20.50
C THR A 750 -76.56 74.44 20.27
N LEU A 751 -76.94 75.10 21.38
CA LEU A 751 -77.96 76.15 21.39
C LEU A 751 -77.33 77.51 21.04
N SER A 752 -78.03 78.32 20.22
CA SER A 752 -77.76 79.76 20.06
C SER A 752 -78.71 80.65 20.86
N CYS A 753 -79.48 80.10 21.81
CA CYS A 753 -80.57 80.79 22.53
C CYS A 753 -80.48 80.55 24.05
N ALA A 754 -80.98 81.50 24.85
CA ALA A 754 -80.73 81.59 26.30
C ALA A 754 -81.48 80.59 27.20
N ASP A 755 -82.55 79.93 26.73
CA ASP A 755 -83.36 79.01 27.55
C ASP A 755 -83.10 77.53 27.17
N HIS A 756 -82.60 76.75 28.14
CA HIS A 756 -81.90 75.47 27.92
C HIS A 756 -82.74 74.19 27.88
N ASN A 757 -84.06 74.25 27.64
CA ASN A 757 -84.93 73.07 27.80
C ASN A 757 -85.35 72.39 26.48
N SER A 758 -84.39 72.17 25.56
CA SER A 758 -84.66 71.48 24.29
C SER A 758 -84.46 69.97 24.38
N GLU A 759 -85.39 69.20 23.82
CA GLU A 759 -85.38 67.75 23.78
C GLU A 759 -85.24 67.24 22.33
N PHE A 760 -84.32 66.30 22.12
CA PHE A 760 -84.14 65.60 20.83
C PHE A 760 -84.70 64.19 20.93
N ARG A 761 -85.75 63.89 20.17
CA ARG A 761 -86.34 62.54 20.05
C ARG A 761 -85.90 61.85 18.78
N ASN A 762 -85.72 60.53 18.86
CA ASN A 762 -85.20 59.69 17.78
C ASN A 762 -83.85 60.20 17.24
N SER A 763 -83.00 60.64 18.17
CA SER A 763 -81.71 61.27 17.90
C SER A 763 -80.57 60.29 17.64
N THR A 764 -80.83 58.99 17.71
CA THR A 764 -79.82 57.95 17.52
C THR A 764 -80.23 57.03 16.38
N VAL A 765 -79.34 56.84 15.40
CA VAL A 765 -79.51 55.90 14.28
C VAL A 765 -78.21 55.12 14.07
N ARG A 766 -78.30 53.88 13.59
CA ARG A 766 -77.12 53.07 13.23
C ARG A 766 -76.86 53.10 11.73
N SER A 767 -75.58 53.06 11.35
CA SER A 767 -75.17 52.98 9.93
C SER A 767 -75.49 51.62 9.30
N ASP A 768 -75.71 51.62 7.98
CA ASP A 768 -75.76 50.40 7.16
C ASP A 768 -74.36 49.89 6.75
N ASN A 769 -74.29 48.78 6.00
CA ASN A 769 -73.03 48.19 5.54
C ASN A 769 -72.20 49.08 4.61
N THR A 770 -72.77 50.17 4.09
CA THR A 770 -72.07 51.17 3.27
C THR A 770 -71.61 52.38 4.10
N GLY A 771 -71.88 52.38 5.41
CA GLY A 771 -71.59 53.51 6.29
C GLY A 771 -72.59 54.65 6.14
N ARG A 772 -73.76 54.44 5.54
CA ARG A 772 -74.81 55.47 5.46
C ARG A 772 -75.69 55.46 6.68
N VAL A 773 -76.05 56.65 7.15
CA VAL A 773 -76.95 56.86 8.29
C VAL A 773 -78.09 57.73 7.82
N SER A 774 -79.34 57.26 7.93
CA SER A 774 -80.52 58.01 7.49
C SER A 774 -81.51 58.16 8.64
N TYR A 775 -81.76 59.39 9.06
CA TYR A 775 -82.80 59.69 10.04
C TYR A 775 -84.17 59.64 9.36
N SER A 776 -85.22 59.25 10.10
CA SER A 776 -86.59 59.15 9.55
C SER A 776 -87.61 59.96 10.36
N THR A 777 -87.37 60.16 11.65
CA THR A 777 -88.32 60.77 12.58
C THR A 777 -87.64 61.67 13.62
N LEU A 778 -86.46 62.20 13.28
CA LEU A 778 -85.74 63.14 14.14
C LEU A 778 -86.66 64.33 14.43
N THR A 779 -86.88 64.58 15.72
CA THR A 779 -87.83 65.58 16.21
C THR A 779 -87.14 66.44 17.27
N ILE A 780 -87.29 67.76 17.15
CA ILE A 780 -86.74 68.75 18.08
C ILE A 780 -87.91 69.44 18.77
N THR A 781 -87.93 69.40 20.10
CA THR A 781 -88.93 70.09 20.91
C THR A 781 -88.23 71.13 21.76
N GLY A 782 -88.58 72.41 21.60
CA GLY A 782 -87.89 73.51 22.28
C GLY A 782 -88.52 74.88 22.05
N LYS A 783 -87.82 75.93 22.46
CA LYS A 783 -88.21 77.33 22.21
C LYS A 783 -88.00 77.67 20.73
N ALA A 784 -88.87 78.48 20.15
CA ALA A 784 -88.78 78.89 18.74
C ALA A 784 -87.53 79.78 18.52
N CYS A 785 -86.45 79.20 18.01
CA CYS A 785 -85.22 79.90 17.68
C CYS A 785 -84.30 79.07 16.76
N GLY A 786 -83.08 79.55 16.47
CA GLY A 786 -82.07 78.79 15.72
C GLY A 786 -81.38 77.72 16.57
N TYR A 787 -81.16 76.55 15.98
CA TYR A 787 -80.44 75.41 16.56
C TYR A 787 -79.31 74.98 15.62
N SER A 788 -78.16 74.61 16.18
CA SER A 788 -77.10 73.93 15.43
C SER A 788 -77.03 72.48 15.87
N VAL A 789 -77.31 71.54 14.96
CA VAL A 789 -77.28 70.11 15.24
C VAL A 789 -76.01 69.52 14.64
N GLU A 790 -75.21 68.86 15.46
CA GLU A 790 -74.05 68.08 15.03
C GLU A 790 -74.32 66.60 15.24
N PHE A 791 -73.71 65.76 14.40
CA PHE A 791 -73.89 64.31 14.45
C PHE A 791 -72.62 63.64 14.96
N CYS A 792 -72.76 62.88 16.04
CA CYS A 792 -71.64 62.28 16.76
C CYS A 792 -71.66 60.76 16.59
N PRO A 793 -70.75 60.17 15.79
CA PRO A 793 -70.58 58.72 15.72
C PRO A 793 -69.95 58.17 17.00
N SER A 794 -70.29 56.94 17.37
CA SER A 794 -69.70 56.22 18.50
C SER A 794 -68.23 55.93 18.24
N GLY A 795 -67.33 56.45 19.10
CA GLY A 795 -65.89 56.26 18.96
C GLY A 795 -65.19 57.21 17.99
N GLY A 796 -65.90 58.19 17.42
CA GLY A 796 -65.36 59.20 16.52
C GLY A 796 -65.59 60.64 16.97
N THR A 797 -65.20 61.60 16.14
CA THR A 797 -65.45 63.03 16.31
C THR A 797 -66.77 63.45 15.68
N CYS A 798 -67.52 64.31 16.37
CA CYS A 798 -68.76 64.87 15.85
C CYS A 798 -68.48 65.67 14.56
N GLY A 799 -69.34 65.49 13.56
CA GLY A 799 -69.23 66.12 12.24
C GLY A 799 -70.61 66.35 11.63
N GLY A 800 -70.65 66.95 10.43
CA GLY A 800 -71.89 67.27 9.74
C GLY A 800 -72.78 68.23 10.54
N ARG A 801 -72.63 69.54 10.31
CA ARG A 801 -73.45 70.54 11.01
C ARG A 801 -74.72 70.85 10.22
N LEU A 802 -75.87 70.74 10.88
CA LEU A 802 -77.19 71.07 10.36
C LEU A 802 -77.77 72.26 11.13
N SER A 803 -78.08 73.35 10.44
CA SER A 803 -78.74 74.53 11.03
C SER A 803 -80.26 74.38 10.95
N VAL A 804 -80.94 74.37 12.10
CA VAL A 804 -82.41 74.24 12.17
C VAL A 804 -83.02 75.53 12.70
N THR A 805 -83.97 76.09 11.96
CA THR A 805 -84.81 77.20 12.47
C THR A 805 -86.10 76.62 13.00
N LEU A 806 -86.31 76.69 14.32
CA LEU A 806 -87.49 76.15 14.99
C LEU A 806 -88.55 77.24 15.14
N SER A 807 -89.76 76.96 14.67
CA SER A 807 -90.97 77.76 14.85
C SER A 807 -91.92 77.09 15.86
N ALA A 808 -92.99 77.78 16.25
CA ALA A 808 -93.96 77.23 17.19
C ALA A 808 -94.60 75.93 16.68
N GLY A 809 -94.81 75.00 17.61
CA GLY A 809 -95.51 73.74 17.39
C GLY A 809 -97.01 73.92 17.21
N ASP A 810 -97.78 72.86 17.45
CA ASP A 810 -99.24 72.94 17.44
C ASP A 810 -99.77 73.70 18.68
N PRO A 811 -100.90 74.43 18.56
CA PRO A 811 -101.58 75.09 19.68
C PRO A 811 -101.81 74.15 20.87
N ALA A 812 -101.43 74.58 22.07
CA ALA A 812 -101.61 73.79 23.29
C ALA A 812 -102.11 74.60 24.50
N ALA A 813 -101.88 75.91 24.53
CA ALA A 813 -102.28 76.77 25.63
C ALA A 813 -102.74 78.14 25.13
N LEU A 814 -103.49 78.84 25.98
CA LEU A 814 -103.86 80.24 25.80
C LEU A 814 -103.24 81.07 26.93
N ASP A 815 -102.70 82.22 26.58
CA ASP A 815 -102.14 83.20 27.50
C ASP A 815 -102.92 84.51 27.36
N ILE A 816 -103.33 85.11 28.47
CA ILE A 816 -104.07 86.38 28.42
C ILE A 816 -103.07 87.51 28.19
N VAL A 817 -103.19 88.19 27.05
CA VAL A 817 -102.32 89.31 26.67
C VAL A 817 -102.87 90.62 27.25
N THR A 818 -104.18 90.82 27.19
CA THR A 818 -104.84 92.01 27.73
C THR A 818 -106.08 91.60 28.51
N GLN A 819 -106.14 92.03 29.77
CA GLN A 819 -107.32 91.81 30.62
C GLN A 819 -108.45 92.78 30.23
N PRO A 820 -109.72 92.36 30.28
CA PRO A 820 -110.85 93.25 30.02
C PRO A 820 -110.98 94.29 31.14
N SER A 821 -111.29 95.54 30.80
CA SER A 821 -111.51 96.60 31.81
C SER A 821 -112.56 97.65 31.38
N GLY A 822 -113.06 98.42 32.36
CA GLY A 822 -114.03 99.51 32.15
C GLY A 822 -115.47 99.06 31.89
N ALA A 823 -115.89 97.96 32.51
CA ALA A 823 -117.23 97.42 32.35
C ALA A 823 -118.30 98.36 32.91
N VAL A 824 -119.23 98.80 32.05
CA VAL A 824 -120.45 99.53 32.40
C VAL A 824 -121.63 98.81 31.78
N ASN A 825 -122.71 98.63 32.54
CA ASN A 825 -123.87 97.86 32.09
C ASN A 825 -124.39 98.35 30.74
N ARG A 826 -124.64 97.42 29.81
CA ARG A 826 -125.10 97.66 28.43
C ARG A 826 -124.18 98.53 27.56
N LYS A 827 -122.90 98.69 27.91
CA LYS A 827 -121.89 99.40 27.10
C LYS A 827 -120.73 98.46 26.75
N VAL A 828 -120.14 98.64 25.57
CA VAL A 828 -118.92 97.92 25.14
C VAL A 828 -117.76 98.26 26.10
N LEU A 829 -116.90 97.28 26.38
CA LEU A 829 -115.71 97.46 27.22
C LEU A 829 -114.78 98.52 26.65
N THR A 830 -114.16 99.33 27.53
CA THR A 830 -113.19 100.34 27.09
C THR A 830 -111.82 99.72 26.76
N THR A 831 -111.50 98.55 27.35
CA THR A 831 -110.35 97.74 26.97
C THR A 831 -110.83 96.34 26.63
N GLN A 832 -110.63 95.93 25.38
CA GLN A 832 -111.01 94.60 24.93
C GLN A 832 -110.04 93.54 25.45
N PRO A 833 -110.54 92.38 25.90
CA PRO A 833 -109.66 91.28 26.26
C PRO A 833 -109.01 90.70 25.01
N SER A 834 -107.74 90.34 25.14
CA SER A 834 -107.01 89.63 24.08
C SER A 834 -106.21 88.47 24.64
N VAL A 835 -106.16 87.37 23.88
CA VAL A 835 -105.45 86.14 24.25
C VAL A 835 -104.53 85.70 23.12
N ARG A 836 -103.36 85.19 23.48
CA ARG A 836 -102.37 84.65 22.56
C ARG A 836 -102.36 83.14 22.62
N VAL A 837 -102.32 82.51 21.46
CA VAL A 837 -102.16 81.07 21.35
C VAL A 837 -100.69 80.70 21.53
N LEU A 838 -100.41 79.77 22.44
CA LEU A 838 -99.09 79.24 22.71
C LEU A 838 -99.04 77.74 22.39
N ASP A 839 -97.87 77.25 21.99
CA ASP A 839 -97.59 75.81 21.89
C ASP A 839 -97.24 75.20 23.25
N SER A 840 -97.00 73.88 23.27
CA SER A 840 -96.66 73.13 24.50
C SER A 840 -95.35 73.56 25.18
N LYS A 841 -94.52 74.39 24.53
CA LYS A 841 -93.28 74.96 25.07
C LYS A 841 -93.38 76.48 25.25
N GLY A 842 -94.59 77.05 25.22
CA GLY A 842 -94.83 78.47 25.43
C GLY A 842 -94.33 79.34 24.29
N ASN A 843 -94.25 78.83 23.06
CA ASN A 843 -93.95 79.63 21.88
C ASN A 843 -95.25 80.21 21.30
N PRO A 844 -95.29 81.49 20.90
CA PRO A 844 -96.43 82.07 20.19
C PRO A 844 -96.72 81.33 18.89
N VAL A 845 -97.92 80.77 18.77
CA VAL A 845 -98.38 80.16 17.53
C VAL A 845 -98.92 81.27 16.62
N VAL A 846 -98.05 81.76 15.75
CA VAL A 846 -98.33 82.82 14.76
C VAL A 846 -99.16 82.27 13.59
N GLN A 847 -100.42 81.98 13.86
CA GLN A 847 -101.39 81.49 12.87
C GLN A 847 -102.65 82.36 12.91
N SER A 848 -103.02 82.93 11.76
CA SER A 848 -104.26 83.70 11.60
C SER A 848 -105.47 82.78 11.46
N GLY A 849 -106.61 83.21 12.01
CA GLY A 849 -107.90 82.56 11.80
C GLY A 849 -108.26 81.44 12.79
N LEU A 850 -107.46 81.19 13.83
CA LEU A 850 -107.82 80.23 14.87
C LEU A 850 -109.00 80.78 15.68
N PRO A 851 -110.14 80.06 15.77
CA PRO A 851 -111.30 80.53 16.52
C PRO A 851 -111.03 80.39 18.02
N ILE A 852 -111.19 81.48 18.76
CA ILE A 852 -111.17 81.47 20.22
C ILE A 852 -112.51 82.00 20.71
N SER A 853 -113.13 81.28 21.63
CA SER A 853 -114.40 81.65 22.25
C SER A 853 -114.16 82.16 23.67
N ALA A 854 -114.71 83.32 24.00
CA ALA A 854 -114.76 83.85 25.36
C ALA A 854 -116.21 83.76 25.87
N THR A 855 -116.40 83.17 27.05
CA THR A 855 -117.73 83.03 27.66
C THR A 855 -117.77 83.73 29.01
N LEU A 856 -118.79 84.57 29.22
CA LEU A 856 -119.05 85.25 30.49
C LEU A 856 -120.52 85.05 30.87
N ASP A 857 -120.80 84.51 32.06
CA ASP A 857 -122.15 84.22 32.58
C ASP A 857 -123.09 83.57 31.55
N GLY A 858 -122.57 82.57 30.83
CA GLY A 858 -123.32 81.79 29.85
C GLY A 858 -123.54 82.45 28.48
N ARG A 859 -122.95 83.63 28.21
CA ARG A 859 -122.94 84.26 26.87
C ARG A 859 -121.55 84.14 26.24
N THR A 860 -121.49 83.67 25.00
CA THR A 860 -120.24 83.44 24.27
C THR A 860 -120.05 84.46 23.15
N THR A 861 -118.83 84.97 23.00
CA THR A 861 -118.37 85.71 21.83
C THR A 861 -117.15 85.03 21.24
N ASP A 862 -117.02 85.09 19.92
CA ASP A 862 -115.93 84.46 19.18
C ASP A 862 -115.03 85.52 18.56
N ALA A 863 -113.73 85.36 18.74
CA ALA A 863 -112.71 86.09 18.02
C ALA A 863 -111.88 85.12 17.20
N LYS A 864 -111.21 85.62 16.17
CA LYS A 864 -110.19 84.87 15.44
C LYS A 864 -108.84 85.49 15.72
N THR A 865 -107.80 84.66 15.83
CA THR A 865 -106.43 85.15 15.92
C THR A 865 -106.05 85.97 14.68
N ALA A 866 -105.30 87.05 14.87
CA ALA A 866 -104.61 87.75 13.79
C ALA A 866 -103.30 87.02 13.41
N ALA A 867 -102.54 87.58 12.46
CA ALA A 867 -101.30 86.97 11.96
C ALA A 867 -100.20 86.80 13.04
N ASP A 868 -100.29 87.54 14.14
CA ASP A 868 -99.41 87.44 15.32
C ASP A 868 -99.85 86.36 16.31
N GLY A 869 -100.95 85.65 16.04
CA GLY A 869 -101.48 84.60 16.92
C GLY A 869 -102.30 85.12 18.10
N VAL A 870 -102.69 86.41 18.10
CA VAL A 870 -103.50 87.04 19.15
C VAL A 870 -104.94 87.22 18.68
N ALA A 871 -105.91 86.76 19.47
CA ALA A 871 -107.34 87.01 19.26
C ALA A 871 -107.80 88.14 20.18
N THR A 872 -108.46 89.16 19.64
CA THR A 872 -109.05 90.27 20.39
C THR A 872 -110.56 90.23 20.24
N PHE A 873 -111.28 90.29 21.37
CA PHE A 873 -112.73 90.08 21.46
C PHE A 873 -113.57 91.35 21.40
#